data_AF-A0A9E0XFW0-F1
#
_entry.id   AF-A0A9E0XFW0-F1
#
_cell.length_a   1.000
_cell.length_b   1.000
_cell.length_c   1.000
_cell.angle_alpha   90.00
_cell.angle_beta   90.00
_cell.angle_gamma   90.00
#
_symmetry.space_group_name_H-M   'P 1'
#
loop_
_entity.id
_entity.type
_entity.pdbx_description
1 polymer ?
#
loop_
_entity_poly.entity_id
_entity_poly.type
_entity_poly.pdbx_seq_one_letter_code
_entity_poly.pdbx_strand_id
1 'polypeptide(L)'
;MANLVQSKVIGFHASPEVMITFRETDGKIEATVPLETDPVSVTLPDLRLPDTSTDFTIAHKVKRLLQNCHLQPTYFAPKGQTKGRVSFIPVDPENKTWEKQDELSFPEAHTPYFFRAEGTLCYAFVNTVTTWDWKNSSFTTTTFRTTSITALAELPDGRFIIGDEKGNLFLQGNPQSYPCGIQEKIEKIVFITSTCYFISSKNKTVIFSLESATVLSELASCIDFFILKNGMFCLLDTYKLFLMKINEENKILVIKHDFEDIAIVHVQVASENTLLLAPQVEKSIIVWNYEKQTHIEYKDEKTQTLRRKMSDDNLVLINEETFAYPKRQSPQVCFYRAKDKESIETQPAGERSVAHFIPLSDGSIMYATESGSGIHVVTREGTLAFTSKNLTNARPVQSIRELGDGSVAIEFYKHMMIICPKKNPRESTAYKIDKLLLDLKHNPAQFDLYDELANLYGKDNEKRYQTYLAGSEAAIKGNNLYQARRYYEKAKKLKIKSDQPSDIFNSYLKGSAYKKQQTQVALDLYYLQSESNSSTPPPSKADRKCKERLFIGEGDFSFTAAFIEKHQQSHPKLASAITATELDKPTKEETLKRITQLQDKRVKFLFGIDGQLLDQIFKGKRFRRIHWNCPYVDFTTSNREAFKDVIPKFFLSCSQLQLTQDRVHITLMQEKDGYWRKRQEENPIVKGATLAGYRLIRKRLFGAERYPGYEHVKTDKKSHGKNEEMREFVFEKTEITHLSKEATDLPKMAHELKNPDEKKYQVKTSEANPKDTDYYFECSTDEDSSDYYESDPDNVTP
;
A
#
# COMPACT_ATOMS: atom_id res chain seq x y z
N MET A 1 35.96 7.16 17.54
CA MET A 1 34.98 6.62 16.58
C MET A 1 34.18 7.79 16.05
N ALA A 2 34.39 8.19 14.79
CA ALA A 2 33.56 9.21 14.16
C ALA A 2 32.18 8.60 13.91
N ASN A 3 31.12 9.24 14.42
CA ASN A 3 29.75 8.85 14.09
C ASN A 3 29.60 8.98 12.57
N LEU A 4 29.47 7.85 11.87
CA LEU A 4 29.07 7.82 10.47
C LEU A 4 27.67 8.43 10.39
N VAL A 5 27.60 9.70 9.97
CA VAL A 5 26.34 10.37 9.67
C VAL A 5 25.64 9.57 8.59
N GLN A 6 24.47 9.00 8.90
CA GLN A 6 23.70 8.21 7.96
C GLN A 6 23.06 9.13 6.92
N SER A 7 23.64 9.21 5.71
CA SER A 7 22.98 9.88 4.58
C SER A 7 21.78 9.05 4.14
N LYS A 8 20.60 9.66 4.01
CA LYS A 8 19.38 9.01 3.52
C LYS A 8 19.14 9.38 2.06
N VAL A 9 19.05 8.41 1.16
CA VAL A 9 18.64 8.67 -0.23
C VAL A 9 17.16 9.06 -0.24
N ILE A 10 16.84 10.22 -0.81
CA ILE A 10 15.47 10.77 -0.83
C ILE A 10 14.81 10.69 -2.21
N GLY A 11 15.61 10.55 -3.27
CA GLY A 11 15.09 10.41 -4.63
C GLY A 11 16.20 10.44 -5.68
N PHE A 12 15.82 10.25 -6.93
CA PHE A 12 16.72 10.27 -8.07
C PHE A 12 16.00 10.87 -9.28
N HIS A 13 16.78 11.49 -10.16
CA HIS A 13 16.35 11.97 -11.47
C HIS A 13 17.29 11.41 -12.53
N ALA A 14 16.76 10.88 -13.61
CA ALA A 14 17.57 10.28 -14.68
C ALA A 14 17.16 10.86 -16.02
N SER A 15 17.89 11.85 -16.54
CA SER A 15 17.71 12.31 -17.93
C SER A 15 18.67 11.55 -18.85
N PRO A 16 18.48 11.61 -20.19
CA PRO A 16 19.44 11.04 -21.14
C PRO A 16 20.88 11.54 -20.95
N GLU A 17 21.05 12.73 -20.36
CA GLU A 17 22.33 13.40 -20.20
C GLU A 17 22.94 13.19 -18.81
N VAL A 18 22.12 13.05 -17.77
CA VAL A 18 22.60 13.04 -16.40
C VAL A 18 21.70 12.27 -15.45
N MET A 19 22.34 11.53 -14.55
CA MET A 19 21.70 10.89 -13.41
C MET A 19 22.03 11.70 -12.16
N ILE A 20 21.02 12.04 -11.37
CA ILE A 20 21.17 12.86 -10.17
C ILE A 20 20.55 12.09 -9.02
N THR A 21 21.34 11.78 -7.99
CA THR A 21 20.87 11.12 -6.76
C THR A 21 20.77 12.15 -5.65
N PHE A 22 19.60 12.34 -5.07
CA PHE A 22 19.39 13.28 -3.97
C PHE A 22 19.52 12.55 -2.63
N ARG A 23 20.28 13.14 -1.72
CA ARG A 23 20.52 12.63 -0.36
C ARG A 23 20.24 13.72 0.67
N GLU A 24 19.66 13.31 1.78
CA GLU A 24 19.54 14.12 2.98
C GLU A 24 20.66 13.74 3.95
N THR A 25 21.44 14.74 4.36
CA THR A 25 22.52 14.63 5.35
C THR A 25 22.35 15.78 6.33
N ASP A 26 22.06 15.49 7.59
CA ASP A 26 21.83 16.50 8.65
C ASP A 26 20.81 17.60 8.28
N GLY A 27 19.70 17.20 7.63
CA GLY A 27 18.62 18.11 7.20
C GLY A 27 18.95 18.98 5.99
N LYS A 28 20.16 18.87 5.43
CA LYS A 28 20.55 19.48 4.15
C LYS A 28 20.37 18.49 3.01
N ILE A 29 20.01 19.00 1.84
CA ILE A 29 19.93 18.18 0.63
C ILE A 29 21.16 18.41 -0.25
N GLU A 30 21.79 17.30 -0.59
CA GLU A 30 22.89 17.23 -1.54
C GLU A 30 22.50 16.34 -2.72
N ALA A 31 23.13 16.56 -3.87
CA ALA A 31 22.95 15.75 -5.06
C ALA A 31 24.27 15.11 -5.47
N THR A 32 24.27 13.82 -5.77
CA THR A 32 25.40 13.13 -6.40
C THR A 32 25.14 13.03 -7.89
N VAL A 33 26.12 13.46 -8.69
CA VAL A 33 26.08 13.45 -10.16
C VAL A 33 27.28 12.64 -10.66
N PRO A 34 27.16 11.73 -11.65
CA PRO A 34 28.25 10.86 -12.10
C PRO A 34 29.54 11.56 -12.52
N LEU A 35 29.44 12.82 -12.95
CA LEU A 35 30.56 13.63 -13.41
C LEU A 35 31.34 14.30 -12.26
N GLU A 36 30.83 14.24 -11.03
CA GLU A 36 31.40 14.89 -9.85
C GLU A 36 31.85 13.84 -8.81
N THR A 37 33.03 14.04 -8.22
CA THR A 37 33.54 13.12 -7.18
C THR A 37 32.87 13.34 -5.82
N ASP A 38 32.42 14.57 -5.57
CA ASP A 38 31.77 14.98 -4.32
C ASP A 38 30.29 15.33 -4.56
N PRO A 39 29.43 15.22 -3.53
CA PRO A 39 28.07 15.75 -3.60
C PRO A 39 28.06 17.26 -3.90
N VAL A 40 27.12 17.69 -4.75
CA VAL A 40 26.88 19.09 -5.11
C VAL A 40 25.66 19.64 -4.40
N SER A 41 25.66 20.95 -4.15
CA SER A 41 24.53 21.62 -3.50
C SER A 41 23.28 21.62 -4.38
N VAL A 42 22.11 21.47 -3.76
CA VAL A 42 20.81 21.56 -4.42
C VAL A 42 20.17 22.90 -4.13
N THR A 43 19.84 23.66 -5.17
CA THR A 43 19.07 24.90 -5.08
C THR A 43 17.62 24.60 -5.41
N LEU A 44 16.74 24.75 -4.42
CA LEU A 44 15.30 24.67 -4.63
C LEU A 44 14.77 26.00 -5.18
N PRO A 45 13.72 25.97 -6.02
CA PRO A 45 13.03 27.19 -6.38
C PRO A 45 12.24 27.70 -5.17
N ASP A 46 11.90 28.99 -5.17
CA ASP A 46 10.94 29.57 -4.22
C ASP A 46 9.56 28.98 -4.52
N LEU A 47 9.30 27.80 -3.96
CA LEU A 47 8.05 27.09 -4.14
C LEU A 47 6.93 27.82 -3.42
N ARG A 48 5.86 28.13 -4.17
CA ARG A 48 4.57 28.45 -3.57
C ARG A 48 3.91 27.19 -3.08
N LEU A 49 4.40 26.66 -1.96
CA LEU A 49 3.66 25.59 -1.28
C LEU A 49 2.33 26.16 -0.76
N PRO A 50 1.22 25.43 -0.93
CA PRO A 50 -0.11 25.88 -0.51
C PRO A 50 -0.17 26.23 0.98
N ASP A 51 -1.04 27.20 1.31
CA ASP A 51 -1.20 27.95 2.58
C ASP A 51 -1.38 27.14 3.88
N THR A 52 -1.33 25.81 3.82
CA THR A 52 -1.64 24.92 4.96
C THR A 52 -0.54 23.93 5.31
N SER A 53 0.61 23.99 4.65
CA SER A 53 1.69 23.00 4.84
C SER A 53 3.02 23.64 5.20
N THR A 54 3.10 24.18 6.41
CA THR A 54 4.31 24.81 6.97
C THR A 54 5.44 23.79 7.25
N ASP A 55 5.15 22.49 7.27
CA ASP A 55 6.06 21.51 7.90
C ASP A 55 6.80 20.58 6.91
N PHE A 56 6.87 20.93 5.63
CA PHE A 56 7.69 20.12 4.72
C PHE A 56 9.18 20.33 4.98
N THR A 57 9.82 19.29 5.53
CA THR A 57 11.28 19.11 5.47
C THR A 57 11.79 19.35 4.05
N ILE A 58 13.01 19.87 3.90
CA ILE A 58 13.63 20.11 2.57
C ILE A 58 13.64 18.81 1.74
N ALA A 59 13.84 17.65 2.38
CA ALA A 59 13.72 16.33 1.77
C ALA A 59 12.35 16.07 1.15
N HIS A 60 11.26 16.36 1.87
CA HIS A 60 9.92 16.24 1.33
C HIS A 60 9.66 17.21 0.18
N LYS A 61 10.17 18.45 0.26
CA LYS A 61 10.10 19.41 -0.85
C LYS A 61 10.77 18.84 -2.10
N VAL A 62 11.99 18.32 -1.99
CA VAL A 62 12.73 17.69 -3.10
C VAL A 62 12.01 16.46 -3.63
N LYS A 63 11.55 15.57 -2.76
CA LYS A 63 10.79 14.38 -3.17
C LYS A 63 9.56 14.77 -3.99
N ARG A 64 8.83 15.81 -3.57
CA ARG A 64 7.69 16.36 -4.30
C ARG A 64 8.11 16.97 -5.62
N LEU A 65 9.13 17.83 -5.65
CA LEU A 65 9.67 18.38 -6.90
C LEU A 65 10.04 17.29 -7.92
N LEU A 66 10.57 16.16 -7.47
CA LEU A 66 10.91 15.02 -8.33
C LEU A 66 9.68 14.21 -8.78
N GLN A 67 8.61 14.21 -7.99
CA GLN A 67 7.34 13.55 -8.32
C GLN A 67 6.48 14.41 -9.26
N ASN A 68 6.57 15.72 -9.13
CA ASN A 68 5.75 16.67 -9.83
C ASN A 68 6.39 16.93 -11.20
N CYS A 69 5.64 16.79 -12.30
CA CYS A 69 6.15 17.14 -13.63
C CYS A 69 6.33 18.66 -13.82
N HIS A 70 6.33 19.46 -12.74
CA HIS A 70 6.39 20.92 -12.81
C HIS A 70 7.78 21.47 -12.92
N LEU A 71 8.72 20.82 -12.27
CA LEU A 71 10.09 21.27 -12.13
C LEU A 71 10.99 20.07 -12.36
N GLN A 72 12.06 20.24 -13.13
CA GLN A 72 13.05 19.20 -13.37
C GLN A 72 14.41 19.65 -12.86
N PRO A 73 15.18 18.79 -12.18
CA PRO A 73 16.51 19.14 -11.77
C PRO A 73 17.44 19.17 -12.99
N THR A 74 18.29 20.18 -13.03
CA THR A 74 19.30 20.34 -14.08
C THR A 74 20.64 20.58 -13.41
N TYR A 75 21.64 19.83 -13.87
CA TYR A 75 23.01 19.99 -13.43
C TYR A 75 23.66 21.14 -14.20
N PHE A 76 24.23 22.10 -13.47
CA PHE A 76 24.98 23.21 -14.03
C PHE A 76 26.42 23.13 -13.55
N ALA A 77 27.37 23.07 -14.47
CA ALA A 77 28.81 23.17 -14.21
C ALA A 77 29.32 24.50 -14.77
N PRO A 78 29.35 25.59 -13.96
CA PRO A 78 29.77 26.90 -14.45
C PRO A 78 31.25 26.87 -14.87
N LYS A 79 31.57 27.47 -16.02
CA LYS A 79 32.97 27.65 -16.44
C LYS A 79 33.73 28.41 -15.35
N GLY A 80 34.75 27.76 -14.76
CA GLY A 80 35.62 28.36 -13.74
C GLY A 80 35.23 28.06 -12.29
N GLN A 81 34.16 27.32 -12.01
CA GLN A 81 33.90 26.78 -10.67
C GLN A 81 34.42 25.34 -10.54
N THR A 82 34.94 25.00 -9.35
CA THR A 82 35.50 23.68 -9.05
C THR A 82 34.44 22.61 -8.76
N LYS A 83 33.18 23.02 -8.53
CA LYS A 83 32.04 22.13 -8.29
C LYS A 83 30.80 22.69 -8.99
N GLY A 84 30.01 21.84 -9.62
CA GLY A 84 28.72 22.25 -10.15
C GLY A 84 27.63 22.38 -9.07
N ARG A 85 26.41 22.65 -9.52
CA ARG A 85 25.21 22.71 -8.68
C ARG A 85 24.02 22.07 -9.39
N VAL A 86 23.06 21.56 -8.63
CA VAL A 86 21.77 21.12 -9.17
C VAL A 86 20.73 22.18 -8.83
N SER A 87 20.03 22.69 -9.84
CA SER A 87 18.89 23.59 -9.66
C SER A 87 17.66 22.99 -10.30
N PHE A 88 16.48 23.25 -9.73
CA PHE A 88 15.21 22.85 -10.34
C PHE A 88 14.72 23.96 -11.27
N ILE A 89 14.46 23.63 -12.53
CA ILE A 89 13.94 24.56 -13.53
C ILE A 89 12.52 24.17 -13.92
N PRO A 90 11.63 25.15 -14.21
CA PRO A 90 10.29 24.87 -14.74
C PRO A 90 10.34 23.97 -15.96
N VAL A 91 9.58 22.88 -15.93
CA VAL A 91 9.26 22.11 -17.13
C VAL A 91 8.28 22.95 -17.93
N ASP A 92 8.56 23.12 -19.22
CA ASP A 92 7.67 23.84 -20.13
C ASP A 92 6.24 23.27 -20.03
N PRO A 93 5.22 24.09 -19.72
CA PRO A 93 3.84 23.65 -19.66
C PRO A 93 3.35 22.96 -20.94
N GLU A 94 3.90 23.27 -22.12
CA GLU A 94 3.57 22.57 -23.38
C GLU A 94 4.00 21.09 -23.38
N ASN A 95 4.98 20.73 -22.55
CA ASN A 95 5.45 19.36 -22.35
C ASN A 95 4.63 18.60 -21.30
N LYS A 96 3.50 19.16 -20.84
CA LYS A 96 2.61 18.56 -19.85
C LYS A 96 1.22 18.38 -20.44
N THR A 97 0.60 17.26 -20.12
CA THR A 97 -0.86 17.10 -20.22
C THR A 97 -1.45 17.09 -18.83
N TRP A 98 -2.70 17.55 -18.68
CA TRP A 98 -3.44 17.43 -17.43
C TRP A 98 -4.52 16.40 -17.60
N GLU A 99 -4.51 15.39 -16.75
CA GLU A 99 -5.46 14.29 -16.79
C GLU A 99 -6.18 14.17 -15.46
N LYS A 100 -7.47 13.85 -15.54
CA LYS A 100 -8.27 13.50 -14.36
C LYS A 100 -7.66 12.26 -13.70
N GLN A 101 -7.30 12.39 -12.43
CA GLN A 101 -6.81 11.29 -11.61
C GLN A 101 -7.98 10.60 -10.91
N ASP A 102 -8.79 11.35 -10.18
CA ASP A 102 -9.92 10.81 -9.42
C ASP A 102 -10.98 11.90 -9.15
N GLU A 103 -12.17 11.53 -8.70
CA GLU A 103 -13.25 12.44 -8.33
C GLU A 103 -14.05 11.93 -7.14
N LEU A 104 -14.32 12.82 -6.19
CA LEU A 104 -15.11 12.57 -5.01
C LEU A 104 -16.40 13.39 -5.06
N SER A 105 -17.51 12.78 -4.64
CA SER A 105 -18.75 13.49 -4.36
C SER A 105 -18.88 13.70 -2.86
N PHE A 106 -19.09 14.94 -2.44
CA PHE A 106 -19.40 15.27 -1.06
C PHE A 106 -20.87 15.00 -0.75
N PRO A 107 -21.20 14.59 0.49
CA PRO A 107 -22.58 14.41 0.90
C PRO A 107 -23.35 15.75 0.91
N GLU A 108 -22.69 16.84 1.32
CA GLU A 108 -23.28 18.17 1.44
C GLU A 108 -22.40 19.25 0.80
N ALA A 109 -23.02 20.39 0.44
CA ALA A 109 -22.33 21.47 -0.27
C ALA A 109 -21.33 22.24 0.61
N HIS A 110 -21.49 22.21 1.93
CA HIS A 110 -20.66 22.94 2.89
C HIS A 110 -19.90 22.00 3.83
N THR A 111 -19.48 20.85 3.29
CA THR A 111 -18.70 19.83 3.99
C THR A 111 -17.32 20.43 4.33
N PRO A 112 -16.93 20.57 5.61
CA PRO A 112 -15.58 21.04 5.96
C PRO A 112 -14.54 20.05 5.45
N TYR A 113 -13.49 20.53 4.77
CA TYR A 113 -12.43 19.68 4.25
C TYR A 113 -11.06 20.37 4.27
N PHE A 114 -10.00 19.58 4.21
CA PHE A 114 -8.64 20.05 3.97
C PHE A 114 -7.79 18.99 3.26
N PHE A 115 -6.69 19.42 2.64
CA PHE A 115 -5.74 18.54 1.97
C PHE A 115 -4.54 18.27 2.86
N ARG A 116 -4.15 16.99 2.97
CA ARG A 116 -3.00 16.55 3.76
C ARG A 116 -1.70 16.63 2.98
N ALA A 117 -0.63 16.71 3.74
CA ALA A 117 0.73 16.73 3.22
C ALA A 117 1.13 15.44 2.48
N GLU A 118 0.56 14.28 2.79
CA GLU A 118 0.87 13.05 2.03
C GLU A 118 0.12 12.90 0.70
N GLY A 119 -0.80 13.83 0.38
CA GLY A 119 -1.64 13.71 -0.81
C GLY A 119 -2.91 12.89 -0.55
N THR A 120 -3.60 13.20 0.55
CA THR A 120 -4.95 12.71 0.86
C THR A 120 -5.88 13.89 1.18
N LEU A 121 -7.19 13.71 1.01
CA LEU A 121 -8.21 14.73 1.29
C LEU A 121 -9.01 14.25 2.50
N CYS A 122 -9.10 15.08 3.53
CA CYS A 122 -9.98 14.81 4.68
C CYS A 122 -11.21 15.69 4.60
N TYR A 123 -12.38 15.10 4.76
CA TYR A 123 -13.63 15.84 4.83
C TYR A 123 -14.51 15.33 5.96
N ALA A 124 -15.28 16.21 6.56
CA ALA A 124 -16.14 15.89 7.70
C ALA A 124 -17.61 15.79 7.29
N PHE A 125 -18.29 14.75 7.75
CA PHE A 125 -19.73 14.59 7.60
C PHE A 125 -20.34 14.11 8.92
N VAL A 126 -21.33 14.86 9.42
CA VAL A 126 -21.95 14.65 10.74
C VAL A 126 -20.85 14.56 11.81
N ASN A 127 -20.61 13.39 12.38
CA ASN A 127 -19.63 13.15 13.44
C ASN A 127 -18.42 12.33 12.97
N THR A 128 -18.22 12.22 11.66
CA THR A 128 -17.15 11.44 11.05
C THR A 128 -16.23 12.31 10.21
N VAL A 129 -14.94 11.99 10.22
CA VAL A 129 -13.95 12.51 9.26
C VAL A 129 -13.55 11.36 8.37
N THR A 130 -13.73 11.52 7.06
CA THR A 130 -13.29 10.56 6.05
C THR A 130 -12.07 11.09 5.34
N THR A 131 -10.99 10.31 5.35
CA THR A 131 -9.76 10.54 4.59
C THR A 131 -9.82 9.73 3.30
N TRP A 132 -9.76 10.43 2.17
CA TRP A 132 -9.70 9.89 0.82
C TRP A 132 -8.26 9.97 0.29
N ASP A 133 -7.69 8.80 0.00
CA ASP A 133 -6.44 8.68 -0.75
C ASP A 133 -6.79 8.49 -2.24
N TRP A 134 -6.70 9.58 -3.01
CA TRP A 134 -7.03 9.60 -4.44
C TRP A 134 -5.99 8.88 -5.31
N LYS A 135 -4.83 8.51 -4.77
CA LYS A 135 -3.82 7.72 -5.52
C LYS A 135 -4.18 6.25 -5.52
N ASN A 136 -4.69 5.78 -4.39
CA ASN A 136 -5.10 4.39 -4.19
C ASN A 136 -6.63 4.18 -4.27
N SER A 137 -7.39 5.26 -4.50
CA SER A 137 -8.86 5.32 -4.42
C SER A 137 -9.40 4.64 -3.16
N SER A 138 -8.73 4.86 -2.03
CA SER A 138 -9.05 4.23 -0.75
C SER A 138 -9.60 5.23 0.26
N PHE A 139 -10.41 4.75 1.20
CA PHE A 139 -11.08 5.56 2.20
C PHE A 139 -10.84 5.01 3.60
N THR A 140 -10.60 5.91 4.54
CA THR A 140 -10.60 5.60 5.98
C THR A 140 -11.50 6.59 6.71
N THR A 141 -12.24 6.14 7.70
CA THR A 141 -13.21 6.97 8.42
C THR A 141 -12.93 6.91 9.92
N THR A 142 -12.90 8.08 10.55
CA THR A 142 -12.72 8.25 12.00
C THR A 142 -13.97 8.91 12.58
N THR A 143 -14.54 8.35 13.64
CA THR A 143 -15.72 8.89 14.33
C THR A 143 -15.33 9.66 15.58
N PHE A 144 -16.00 10.78 15.82
CA PHE A 144 -15.81 11.67 16.96
C PHE A 144 -17.06 11.73 17.84
N ARG A 145 -16.88 12.12 19.11
CA ARG A 145 -17.96 12.26 20.11
C ARG A 145 -18.63 13.63 20.05
N THR A 146 -18.98 14.07 18.85
CA THR A 146 -19.79 15.28 18.60
C THR A 146 -21.00 14.90 17.75
N THR A 147 -22.02 15.76 17.72
CA THR A 147 -23.18 15.63 16.82
C THR A 147 -22.87 16.12 15.41
N SER A 148 -22.04 17.16 15.30
CA SER A 148 -21.74 17.83 14.05
C SER A 148 -20.34 18.43 14.08
N ILE A 149 -19.53 18.09 13.07
CA ILE A 149 -18.22 18.66 12.82
C ILE A 149 -18.39 19.85 11.89
N THR A 150 -17.98 21.02 12.35
CA THR A 150 -18.17 22.29 11.63
C THR A 150 -16.86 22.91 11.15
N ALA A 151 -15.73 22.51 11.74
CA ALA A 151 -14.40 22.87 11.31
C ALA A 151 -13.44 21.69 11.49
N LEU A 152 -12.38 21.64 10.67
CA LEU A 152 -11.45 20.52 10.61
C LEU A 152 -10.06 21.03 10.21
N ALA A 153 -9.01 20.54 10.89
CA ALA A 153 -7.60 20.81 10.54
C ALA A 153 -6.69 19.62 10.89
N GLU A 154 -5.48 19.60 10.32
CA GLU A 154 -4.41 18.66 10.64
C GLU A 154 -3.52 19.17 11.77
N LEU A 155 -3.06 18.26 12.62
CA LEU A 155 -1.92 18.47 13.51
C LEU A 155 -0.59 18.13 12.80
N PRO A 156 0.55 18.65 13.28
CA PRO A 156 1.87 18.30 12.74
C PRO A 156 2.22 16.81 12.81
N ASP A 157 1.64 16.09 13.78
CA ASP A 157 1.81 14.64 13.92
C ASP A 157 0.86 13.82 13.04
N GLY A 158 0.07 14.49 12.19
CA GLY A 158 -0.87 13.89 11.26
C GLY A 158 -2.22 13.50 11.86
N ARG A 159 -2.49 13.81 13.14
CA ARG A 159 -3.83 13.64 13.74
C ARG A 159 -4.78 14.77 13.34
N PHE A 160 -6.07 14.59 13.61
CA PHE A 160 -7.08 15.63 13.36
C PHE A 160 -7.45 16.40 14.62
N ILE A 161 -7.63 17.71 14.45
CA ILE A 161 -8.40 18.55 15.37
C ILE A 161 -9.69 18.97 14.67
N ILE A 162 -10.82 18.77 15.34
CA ILE A 162 -12.14 19.16 14.85
C ILE A 162 -12.79 20.17 15.79
N GLY A 163 -13.62 21.04 15.23
CA GLY A 163 -14.50 21.94 15.96
C GLY A 163 -15.97 21.57 15.76
N ASP A 164 -16.80 21.80 16.76
CA ASP A 164 -18.25 21.55 16.70
C ASP A 164 -19.09 22.85 16.69
N GLU A 165 -20.41 22.64 16.61
CA GLU A 165 -21.42 23.71 16.63
C GLU A 165 -21.54 24.44 17.99
N LYS A 166 -20.91 23.91 19.05
CA LYS A 166 -20.98 24.41 20.43
C LYS A 166 -19.68 25.08 20.88
N GLY A 167 -18.67 25.18 20.02
CA GLY A 167 -17.38 25.76 20.36
C GLY A 167 -16.44 24.82 21.11
N ASN A 168 -16.64 23.50 21.01
CA ASN A 168 -15.71 22.51 21.54
C ASN A 168 -14.76 22.02 20.46
N LEU A 169 -13.52 21.76 20.86
CA LEU A 169 -12.52 21.06 20.05
C LEU A 169 -12.43 19.60 20.47
N PHE A 170 -12.19 18.72 19.50
CA PHE A 170 -11.87 17.31 19.77
C PHE A 170 -10.60 16.94 19.02
N LEU A 171 -9.79 16.10 19.66
CA LEU A 171 -8.53 15.60 19.12
C LEU A 171 -8.66 14.11 18.80
N GLN A 172 -8.19 13.69 17.62
CA GLN A 172 -8.21 12.28 17.24
C GLN A 172 -7.44 11.41 18.26
N GLY A 173 -8.08 10.32 18.68
CA GLY A 173 -7.55 9.41 19.69
C GLY A 173 -7.69 9.91 21.14
N ASN A 174 -8.22 11.11 21.37
CA ASN A 174 -8.50 11.64 22.70
C ASN A 174 -10.03 11.69 22.95
N PRO A 175 -10.54 11.05 24.02
CA PRO A 175 -11.96 11.05 24.31
C PRO A 175 -12.48 12.36 24.92
N GLN A 176 -11.61 13.27 25.37
CA GLN A 176 -11.97 14.54 26.00
C GLN A 176 -12.13 15.65 24.96
N SER A 177 -13.10 16.53 25.21
CA SER A 177 -13.31 17.76 24.44
C SER A 177 -12.66 18.95 25.16
N TYR A 178 -12.20 19.94 24.39
CA TYR A 178 -11.59 21.16 24.91
C TYR A 178 -12.50 22.36 24.61
N PRO A 179 -13.03 23.07 25.62
CA PRO A 179 -13.75 24.31 25.39
C PRO A 179 -12.76 25.40 24.97
N CYS A 180 -12.97 26.01 23.80
CA CYS A 180 -12.02 27.00 23.26
C CYS A 180 -12.40 28.46 23.56
N GLY A 181 -13.37 28.71 24.45
CA GLY A 181 -13.84 30.06 24.77
C GLY A 181 -14.74 30.70 23.70
N ILE A 182 -15.07 29.95 22.65
CA ILE A 182 -16.15 30.25 21.69
C ILE A 182 -17.39 29.47 22.14
N GLN A 183 -18.57 30.11 22.13
CA GLN A 183 -19.85 29.50 22.53
C GLN A 183 -20.81 29.31 21.35
N GLU A 184 -20.27 29.32 20.14
CA GLU A 184 -20.99 29.22 18.88
C GLU A 184 -20.24 28.29 17.91
N LYS A 185 -20.81 28.10 16.72
CA LYS A 185 -20.24 27.25 15.66
C LYS A 185 -18.82 27.69 15.32
N ILE A 186 -17.88 26.75 15.42
CA ILE A 186 -16.52 26.95 14.89
C ILE A 186 -16.58 26.85 13.37
N GLU A 187 -16.14 27.89 12.67
CA GLU A 187 -16.14 27.97 11.21
C GLU A 187 -14.76 27.63 10.62
N LYS A 188 -13.68 27.95 11.34
CA LYS A 188 -12.32 27.76 10.86
C LYS A 188 -11.38 27.40 12.00
N ILE A 189 -10.49 26.44 11.75
CA ILE A 189 -9.33 26.14 12.60
C ILE A 189 -8.09 26.30 11.73
N VAL A 190 -7.15 27.13 12.16
CA VAL A 190 -5.89 27.36 11.42
C VAL A 190 -4.71 27.12 12.35
N PHE A 191 -3.78 26.28 11.91
CA PHE A 191 -2.55 25.98 12.62
C PHE A 191 -1.60 27.19 12.64
N ILE A 192 -1.00 27.50 13.80
CA ILE A 192 0.02 28.56 13.94
C ILE A 192 1.39 27.93 14.27
N THR A 193 1.42 27.15 15.35
CA THR A 193 2.59 26.42 15.84
C THR A 193 2.16 25.04 16.30
N SER A 194 3.11 24.17 16.63
CA SER A 194 2.84 22.80 17.09
C SER A 194 1.83 22.67 18.22
N THR A 195 1.61 23.74 18.98
CA THR A 195 0.71 23.78 20.14
C THR A 195 -0.38 24.85 20.03
N CYS A 196 -0.33 25.76 19.05
CA CYS A 196 -1.22 26.93 18.99
C CYS A 196 -2.02 27.03 17.69
N TYR A 197 -3.29 27.43 17.82
CA TYR A 197 -4.28 27.44 16.74
C TYR A 197 -5.10 28.73 16.76
N PHE A 198 -5.40 29.28 15.59
CA PHE A 198 -6.54 30.19 15.44
C PHE A 198 -7.81 29.38 15.37
N ILE A 199 -8.79 29.80 16.16
CA ILE A 199 -10.13 29.25 16.13
C ILE A 199 -11.07 30.43 15.88
N SER A 200 -11.79 30.37 14.77
CA SER A 200 -12.69 31.43 14.35
C SER A 200 -14.12 30.92 14.29
N SER A 201 -15.02 31.74 14.81
CA SER A 201 -16.44 31.73 14.54
C SER A 201 -16.83 33.01 13.80
N LYS A 202 -18.11 33.16 13.47
CA LYS A 202 -18.65 34.33 12.78
C LYS A 202 -18.29 35.66 13.46
N ASN A 203 -18.26 35.69 14.79
CA ASN A 203 -18.13 36.94 15.56
C ASN A 203 -16.84 37.01 16.40
N LYS A 204 -16.08 35.93 16.49
CA LYS A 204 -14.95 35.83 17.43
C LYS A 204 -13.83 35.00 16.84
N THR A 205 -12.61 35.49 16.95
CA THR A 205 -11.40 34.68 16.70
C THR A 205 -10.56 34.65 17.97
N VAL A 206 -10.05 33.47 18.32
CA VAL A 206 -9.16 33.28 19.47
C VAL A 206 -7.89 32.57 19.05
N ILE A 207 -6.81 32.83 19.78
CA ILE A 207 -5.59 32.02 19.74
C ILE A 207 -5.68 31.03 20.90
N PHE A 208 -5.71 29.74 20.59
CA PHE A 208 -5.87 28.67 21.56
C PHE A 208 -4.62 27.80 21.62
N SER A 209 -4.14 27.53 22.83
CA SER A 209 -3.04 26.60 23.09
C SER A 209 -3.61 25.24 23.47
N LEU A 210 -3.34 24.23 22.64
CA LEU A 210 -3.76 22.85 22.87
C LEU A 210 -3.02 22.21 24.05
N GLU A 211 -1.76 22.60 24.28
CA GLU A 211 -0.93 22.09 25.39
C GLU A 211 -1.47 22.51 26.75
N SER A 212 -1.80 23.80 26.90
CA SER A 212 -2.37 24.33 28.15
C SER A 212 -3.89 24.18 28.23
N ALA A 213 -4.55 23.85 27.11
CA ALA A 213 -5.99 23.89 26.94
C ALA A 213 -6.62 25.26 27.32
N THR A 214 -5.94 26.36 26.98
CA THR A 214 -6.38 27.73 27.30
C THR A 214 -6.38 28.66 26.09
N VAL A 215 -7.21 29.71 26.17
CA VAL A 215 -7.17 30.85 25.23
C VAL A 215 -6.03 31.77 25.62
N LEU A 216 -5.09 31.97 24.69
CA LEU A 216 -3.96 32.88 24.87
C LEU A 216 -4.34 34.34 24.60
N SER A 217 -5.21 34.56 23.61
CA SER A 217 -5.66 35.90 23.22
C SER A 217 -7.00 35.85 22.48
N GLU A 218 -7.80 36.89 22.65
CA GLU A 218 -9.04 37.11 21.90
C GLU A 218 -8.86 38.25 20.90
N LEU A 219 -9.29 38.04 19.65
CA LEU A 219 -9.20 38.99 18.56
C LEU A 219 -10.60 39.48 18.20
N ALA A 220 -11.04 40.58 18.81
CA ALA A 220 -12.41 41.08 18.71
C ALA A 220 -12.74 41.81 17.38
N SER A 221 -11.74 42.33 16.67
CA SER A 221 -11.91 43.20 15.48
C SER A 221 -11.01 42.84 14.30
N CYS A 222 -10.60 41.57 14.21
CA CYS A 222 -9.79 41.07 13.10
C CYS A 222 -10.57 41.18 11.78
N ILE A 223 -10.08 42.01 10.84
CA ILE A 223 -10.59 42.05 9.46
C ILE A 223 -10.15 40.79 8.74
N ASP A 224 -8.86 40.46 8.85
CA ASP A 224 -8.28 39.27 8.24
C ASP A 224 -7.00 38.83 8.96
N PHE A 225 -6.62 37.57 8.79
CA PHE A 225 -5.37 37.03 9.31
C PHE A 225 -4.78 35.97 8.39
N PHE A 226 -3.44 35.93 8.36
CA PHE A 226 -2.68 35.04 7.50
C PHE A 226 -1.59 34.36 8.31
N ILE A 227 -1.40 33.06 8.08
CA ILE A 227 -0.26 32.33 8.64
C ILE A 227 0.89 32.36 7.65
N LEU A 228 2.06 32.72 8.15
CA LEU A 228 3.30 32.72 7.40
C LEU A 228 4.05 31.43 7.69
N LYS A 229 4.85 30.95 6.73
CA LYS A 229 5.45 29.63 6.81
C LYS A 229 6.46 29.43 7.93
N ASN A 230 7.09 30.52 8.39
CA ASN A 230 8.06 30.47 9.47
C ASN A 230 7.41 30.53 10.87
N GLY A 231 6.10 30.23 10.98
CA GLY A 231 5.34 30.25 12.23
C GLY A 231 4.96 31.65 12.71
N MET A 232 5.31 32.68 11.94
CA MET A 232 4.78 34.02 12.13
C MET A 232 3.37 34.11 11.54
N PHE A 233 2.63 35.12 11.95
CA PHE A 233 1.30 35.38 11.41
C PHE A 233 1.07 36.88 11.31
N CYS A 234 0.26 37.24 10.34
CA CYS A 234 -0.12 38.61 10.07
C CYS A 234 -1.57 38.82 10.46
N LEU A 235 -1.85 39.89 11.19
CA LEU A 235 -3.19 40.29 11.58
C LEU A 235 -3.47 41.68 11.00
N LEU A 236 -4.60 41.81 10.30
CA LEU A 236 -5.12 43.08 9.87
C LEU A 236 -6.30 43.47 10.77
N ASP A 237 -6.08 44.42 11.69
CA ASP A 237 -7.09 44.90 12.62
C ASP A 237 -7.33 46.40 12.39
N THR A 238 -8.55 46.74 12.00
CA THR A 238 -8.97 48.14 11.81
C THR A 238 -7.97 48.96 10.96
N TYR A 239 -7.52 48.35 9.86
CA TYR A 239 -6.50 48.86 8.93
C TYR A 239 -5.05 48.93 9.45
N LYS A 240 -4.77 48.44 10.66
CA LYS A 240 -3.40 48.29 11.15
C LYS A 240 -2.89 46.89 10.90
N LEU A 241 -1.72 46.81 10.30
CA LEU A 241 -1.01 45.56 10.07
C LEU A 241 -0.19 45.23 11.30
N PHE A 242 -0.34 44.01 11.82
CA PHE A 242 0.52 43.48 12.87
C PHE A 242 1.20 42.23 12.36
N LEU A 243 2.52 42.20 12.43
CA LEU A 243 3.32 41.00 12.24
C LEU A 243 3.63 40.39 13.61
N MET A 244 3.28 39.13 13.84
CA MET A 244 3.39 38.50 15.15
C MET A 244 4.02 37.12 15.07
N LYS A 245 4.57 36.66 16.20
CA LYS A 245 5.00 35.27 16.40
C LYS A 245 4.66 34.79 17.80
N ILE A 246 4.51 33.48 17.97
CA ILE A 246 4.37 32.85 19.29
C ILE A 246 5.74 32.29 19.68
N ASN A 247 6.24 32.65 20.87
CA ASN A 247 7.50 32.09 21.37
C ASN A 247 7.28 30.71 22.05
N GLU A 248 8.36 30.08 22.48
CA GLU A 248 8.32 28.77 23.17
C GLU A 248 7.52 28.79 24.49
N GLU A 249 7.33 29.96 25.10
CA GLU A 249 6.52 30.16 26.30
C GLU A 249 5.03 30.45 25.99
N ASN A 250 4.59 30.23 24.75
CA ASN A 250 3.25 30.55 24.27
C ASN A 250 2.85 32.04 24.42
N LYS A 251 3.84 32.96 24.44
CA LYS A 251 3.60 34.41 24.44
C LYS A 251 3.60 34.95 23.01
N ILE A 252 2.62 35.80 22.73
CA ILE A 252 2.52 36.51 21.45
C ILE A 252 3.48 37.70 21.49
N LEU A 253 4.37 37.75 20.49
CA LEU A 253 5.34 38.82 20.30
C LEU A 253 4.98 39.58 19.03
N VAL A 254 4.75 40.89 19.15
CA VAL A 254 4.59 41.79 18.00
C VAL A 254 5.98 42.15 17.47
N ILE A 255 6.18 41.91 16.17
CA ILE A 255 7.42 42.19 15.46
C ILE A 255 7.29 43.57 14.82
N LYS A 256 8.26 44.43 15.09
CA LYS A 256 8.27 45.78 14.52
C LYS A 256 8.51 45.77 13.02
N HIS A 257 7.87 46.68 12.29
CA HIS A 257 8.06 46.84 10.86
C HIS A 257 7.76 48.26 10.35
N ASP A 258 8.19 48.55 9.12
CA ASP A 258 8.12 49.88 8.49
C ASP A 258 6.69 50.37 8.18
N PHE A 259 5.66 49.56 8.43
CA PHE A 259 4.27 49.83 8.02
C PHE A 259 3.30 49.99 9.20
N GLU A 260 3.79 50.11 10.44
CA GLU A 260 2.95 50.25 11.65
C GLU A 260 2.03 51.48 11.61
N ASP A 261 2.49 52.55 10.97
CA ASP A 261 1.77 53.83 10.87
C ASP A 261 0.98 53.99 9.57
N ILE A 262 1.05 53.01 8.66
CA ILE A 262 0.36 53.05 7.37
C ILE A 262 -0.94 52.27 7.49
N ALA A 263 -2.07 52.93 7.24
CA ALA A 263 -3.35 52.25 7.16
C ALA A 263 -3.38 51.33 5.93
N ILE A 264 -3.47 50.02 6.14
CA ILE A 264 -3.54 48.98 5.10
C ILE A 264 -4.99 48.52 4.96
N VAL A 265 -5.53 48.50 3.74
CA VAL A 265 -6.91 48.03 3.49
C VAL A 265 -6.99 46.58 3.07
N HIS A 266 -5.93 46.03 2.48
CA HIS A 266 -5.89 44.64 2.04
C HIS A 266 -4.46 44.13 2.12
N VAL A 267 -4.34 42.86 2.46
CA VAL A 267 -3.09 42.11 2.60
C VAL A 267 -3.28 40.80 1.88
N GLN A 268 -2.28 40.36 1.13
CA GLN A 268 -2.30 39.06 0.47
C GLN A 268 -0.94 38.39 0.59
N VAL A 269 -0.92 37.10 0.92
CA VAL A 269 0.31 36.32 0.89
C VAL A 269 0.68 36.02 -0.57
N ALA A 270 1.83 36.51 -1.02
CA ALA A 270 2.30 36.31 -2.39
C ALA A 270 3.30 35.16 -2.53
N SER A 271 4.13 34.93 -1.52
CA SER A 271 5.12 33.84 -1.48
C SER A 271 5.40 33.44 -0.03
N GLU A 272 6.38 32.54 0.20
CA GLU A 272 6.79 32.16 1.56
C GLU A 272 7.14 33.40 2.39
N ASN A 273 7.82 34.38 1.79
CA ASN A 273 8.45 35.50 2.49
C ASN A 273 7.95 36.88 2.04
N THR A 274 6.92 36.92 1.19
CA THR A 274 6.45 38.15 0.55
C THR A 274 4.96 38.37 0.77
N LEU A 275 4.61 39.57 1.22
CA LEU A 275 3.25 40.08 1.31
C LEU A 275 2.99 41.14 0.24
N LEU A 276 1.79 41.15 -0.32
CA LEU A 276 1.24 42.31 -1.02
C LEU A 276 0.45 43.13 -0.02
N LEU A 277 0.70 44.43 0.02
CA LEU A 277 -0.04 45.38 0.84
C LEU A 277 -0.69 46.43 -0.06
N ALA A 278 -1.94 46.77 0.23
CA ALA A 278 -2.66 47.88 -0.38
C ALA A 278 -2.92 48.96 0.67
N PRO A 279 -2.18 50.09 0.66
CA PRO A 279 -2.45 51.21 1.57
C PRO A 279 -3.83 51.86 1.32
N GLN A 280 -4.44 52.42 2.36
CA GLN A 280 -5.75 53.05 2.31
C GLN A 280 -5.73 54.33 1.45
N VAL A 281 -4.81 55.24 1.76
CA VAL A 281 -4.75 56.59 1.18
C VAL A 281 -3.99 56.60 -0.15
N GLU A 282 -2.96 55.77 -0.27
CA GLU A 282 -2.08 55.79 -1.44
C GLU A 282 -2.58 54.86 -2.56
N LYS A 283 -2.49 55.34 -3.80
CA LYS A 283 -2.81 54.54 -5.00
C LYS A 283 -1.63 53.63 -5.37
N SER A 284 -1.10 52.93 -4.38
CA SER A 284 0.08 52.08 -4.51
C SER A 284 -0.23 50.62 -4.18
N ILE A 285 0.69 49.74 -4.59
CA ILE A 285 0.83 48.38 -4.10
C ILE A 285 2.25 48.23 -3.60
N ILE A 286 2.40 47.65 -2.42
CA ILE A 286 3.69 47.38 -1.80
C ILE A 286 3.93 45.88 -1.84
N VAL A 287 5.03 45.47 -2.47
CA VAL A 287 5.55 44.11 -2.39
C VAL A 287 6.58 44.09 -1.26
N TRP A 288 6.21 43.53 -0.11
CA TRP A 288 7.04 43.53 1.09
C TRP A 288 7.63 42.15 1.37
N ASN A 289 8.97 42.05 1.33
CA ASN A 289 9.69 40.91 1.87
C ASN A 289 9.92 41.13 3.37
N TYR A 290 9.10 40.48 4.21
CA TYR A 290 9.10 40.72 5.64
C TYR A 290 10.28 40.06 6.36
N GLU A 291 10.94 39.06 5.78
CA GLU A 291 12.15 38.47 6.39
C GLU A 291 13.36 39.38 6.19
N LYS A 292 13.52 39.93 4.99
CA LYS A 292 14.62 40.85 4.66
C LYS A 292 14.33 42.29 5.10
N GLN A 293 13.09 42.60 5.50
CA GLN A 293 12.63 43.97 5.78
C GLN A 293 12.90 44.90 4.59
N THR A 294 12.65 44.42 3.38
CA THR A 294 12.81 45.18 2.14
C THR A 294 11.49 45.23 1.40
N HIS A 295 11.18 46.33 0.74
CA HIS A 295 9.95 46.45 -0.04
C HIS A 295 10.16 47.18 -1.36
N ILE A 296 9.27 46.92 -2.31
CA ILE A 296 9.15 47.68 -3.56
C ILE A 296 7.75 48.26 -3.59
N GLU A 297 7.65 49.57 -3.77
CA GLU A 297 6.38 50.27 -3.89
C GLU A 297 6.12 50.69 -5.34
N TYR A 298 4.97 50.27 -5.88
CA TYR A 298 4.53 50.61 -7.23
C TYR A 298 3.51 51.76 -7.16
N LYS A 299 3.75 52.85 -7.91
CA LYS A 299 2.91 54.07 -7.95
C LYS A 299 2.62 54.51 -9.38
N ASP A 300 1.97 53.67 -10.17
CA ASP A 300 1.56 54.03 -11.54
C ASP A 300 0.04 53.97 -11.74
N GLU A 301 -0.42 54.44 -12.89
CA GLU A 301 -1.85 54.46 -13.22
C GLU A 301 -2.47 53.05 -13.24
N LYS A 302 -1.73 52.05 -13.71
CA LYS A 302 -2.16 50.64 -13.73
C LYS A 302 -2.24 50.04 -12.33
N THR A 303 -1.52 50.60 -11.36
CA THR A 303 -1.52 50.15 -9.96
C THR A 303 -2.91 50.31 -9.33
N GLN A 304 -3.72 51.30 -9.75
CA GLN A 304 -5.11 51.40 -9.31
C GLN A 304 -5.95 50.19 -9.78
N THR A 305 -5.70 49.69 -10.99
CA THR A 305 -6.34 48.47 -11.50
C THR A 305 -5.92 47.27 -10.67
N LEU A 306 -4.61 47.12 -10.42
CA LEU A 306 -4.11 46.04 -9.57
C LEU A 306 -4.69 46.11 -8.15
N ARG A 307 -4.79 47.30 -7.56
CA ARG A 307 -5.34 47.50 -6.21
C ARG A 307 -6.81 47.07 -6.13
N ARG A 308 -7.61 47.43 -7.14
CA ARG A 308 -8.99 46.93 -7.26
C ARG A 308 -9.02 45.40 -7.39
N LYS A 309 -8.14 44.83 -8.21
CA LYS A 309 -8.04 43.38 -8.39
C LYS A 309 -7.60 42.64 -7.13
N MET A 310 -6.73 43.24 -6.33
CA MET A 310 -6.33 42.73 -5.03
C MET A 310 -7.53 42.67 -4.08
N SER A 311 -8.37 43.71 -4.04
CA SER A 311 -9.61 43.71 -3.25
C SER A 311 -10.66 42.70 -3.70
N ASP A 312 -10.60 42.25 -4.96
CA ASP A 312 -11.47 41.21 -5.51
C ASP A 312 -10.86 39.79 -5.33
N ASP A 313 -9.76 39.65 -4.57
CA ASP A 313 -8.93 38.43 -4.45
C ASP A 313 -8.51 37.84 -5.81
N ASN A 314 -8.37 38.72 -6.79
CA ASN A 314 -8.11 38.40 -8.20
C ASN A 314 -6.76 38.92 -8.68
N LEU A 315 -5.79 39.06 -7.77
CA LEU A 315 -4.42 39.45 -8.08
C LEU A 315 -3.48 38.36 -7.57
N VAL A 316 -2.50 38.02 -8.39
CA VAL A 316 -1.47 37.05 -8.04
C VAL A 316 -0.13 37.66 -8.42
N LEU A 317 0.77 37.87 -7.47
CA LEU A 317 2.19 38.13 -7.80
C LEU A 317 2.71 36.88 -8.54
N ILE A 318 3.62 36.92 -9.51
CA ILE A 318 4.25 35.72 -10.12
C ILE A 318 5.70 35.64 -9.67
N ASN A 319 6.37 36.79 -9.73
CA ASN A 319 7.69 37.05 -9.17
C ASN A 319 7.69 38.51 -8.66
N GLU A 320 8.81 38.99 -8.14
CA GLU A 320 8.90 40.34 -7.53
C GLU A 320 8.41 41.48 -8.45
N GLU A 321 8.40 41.31 -9.78
CA GLU A 321 8.07 42.37 -10.74
C GLU A 321 6.87 42.07 -11.64
N THR A 322 6.31 40.86 -11.61
CA THR A 322 5.23 40.44 -12.51
C THR A 322 3.98 40.09 -11.73
N PHE A 323 2.84 40.68 -12.10
CA PHE A 323 1.52 40.40 -11.54
C PHE A 323 0.63 39.73 -12.59
N ALA A 324 -0.21 38.79 -12.18
CA ALA A 324 -1.23 38.17 -13.00
C ALA A 324 -2.63 38.48 -12.43
N TYR A 325 -3.58 38.82 -13.29
CA TYR A 325 -4.97 39.05 -12.90
C TYR A 325 -5.94 38.76 -14.07
N PRO A 326 -7.21 38.41 -13.80
CA PRO A 326 -8.19 38.13 -14.84
C PRO A 326 -8.71 39.42 -15.45
N LYS A 327 -8.81 39.45 -16.78
CA LYS A 327 -9.40 40.58 -17.50
C LYS A 327 -10.92 40.58 -17.30
N ARG A 328 -11.48 41.74 -16.94
CA ARG A 328 -12.92 41.87 -16.64
C ARG A 328 -13.74 41.46 -17.87
N GLN A 329 -14.73 40.59 -17.68
CA GLN A 329 -15.65 40.13 -18.73
C GLN A 329 -14.95 39.48 -19.94
N SER A 330 -13.74 38.93 -19.77
CA SER A 330 -12.98 38.28 -20.84
C SER A 330 -12.35 36.96 -20.35
N PRO A 331 -12.26 35.92 -21.20
CA PRO A 331 -11.56 34.64 -20.92
C PRO A 331 -10.02 34.77 -20.91
N GLN A 332 -9.49 35.96 -20.67
CA GLN A 332 -8.06 36.28 -20.75
C GLN A 332 -7.48 36.56 -19.37
N VAL A 333 -6.22 36.18 -19.18
CA VAL A 333 -5.39 36.61 -18.06
C VAL A 333 -4.45 37.71 -18.55
N CYS A 334 -4.24 38.72 -17.72
CA CYS A 334 -3.29 39.81 -17.97
C CYS A 334 -2.06 39.62 -17.09
N PHE A 335 -0.88 39.72 -17.69
CA PHE A 335 0.40 39.77 -17.00
C PHE A 335 0.93 41.21 -17.02
N TYR A 336 1.01 41.87 -15.87
CA TYR A 336 1.61 43.18 -15.73
C TYR A 336 3.05 43.07 -15.24
N ARG A 337 4.01 43.51 -16.05
CA ARG A 337 5.43 43.60 -15.68
C ARG A 337 5.71 45.01 -15.21
N ALA A 338 5.87 45.20 -13.91
CA ALA A 338 6.01 46.51 -13.30
C ALA A 338 7.31 47.20 -13.69
N LYS A 339 8.39 46.44 -13.94
CA LYS A 339 9.67 46.96 -14.45
C LYS A 339 9.53 47.63 -15.81
N ASP A 340 8.81 46.98 -16.72
CA ASP A 340 8.61 47.45 -18.10
C ASP A 340 7.40 48.39 -18.22
N LYS A 341 6.53 48.42 -17.20
CA LYS A 341 5.20 49.05 -17.21
C LYS A 341 4.28 48.51 -18.32
N GLU A 342 4.58 47.31 -18.81
CA GLU A 342 3.87 46.67 -19.89
C GLU A 342 2.86 45.64 -19.37
N SER A 343 1.76 45.48 -20.12
CA SER A 343 0.75 44.46 -19.85
C SER A 343 0.67 43.53 -21.05
N ILE A 344 0.82 42.24 -20.83
CA ILE A 344 0.67 41.20 -21.86
C ILE A 344 -0.66 40.50 -21.60
N GLU A 345 -1.53 40.46 -22.60
CA GLU A 345 -2.78 39.71 -22.54
C GLU A 345 -2.57 38.34 -23.16
N THR A 346 -3.06 37.30 -22.50
CA THR A 346 -3.05 35.95 -23.08
C THR A 346 -3.99 35.87 -24.27
N GLN A 347 -3.79 34.85 -25.12
CA GLN A 347 -4.84 34.46 -26.05
C GLN A 347 -6.12 34.10 -25.25
N PRO A 348 -7.32 34.48 -25.75
CA PRO A 348 -8.56 34.11 -25.09
C PRO A 348 -8.73 32.59 -25.12
N ALA A 349 -8.92 31.98 -23.95
CA ALA A 349 -9.17 30.55 -23.84
C ALA A 349 -10.50 30.33 -23.12
N GLY A 350 -11.53 29.96 -23.89
CA GLY A 350 -12.92 29.88 -23.43
C GLY A 350 -13.80 31.00 -23.98
N GLU A 351 -15.07 31.01 -23.57
CA GLU A 351 -16.08 31.97 -24.06
C GLU A 351 -16.52 32.98 -22.99
N ARG A 352 -16.22 32.71 -21.72
CA ARG A 352 -16.67 33.51 -20.57
C ARG A 352 -15.53 34.00 -19.71
N SER A 353 -15.85 34.90 -18.79
CA SER A 353 -14.84 35.49 -17.93
C SER A 353 -14.17 34.44 -17.03
N VAL A 354 -12.95 34.73 -16.60
CA VAL A 354 -12.21 33.88 -15.67
C VAL A 354 -12.92 33.91 -14.31
N ALA A 355 -13.35 32.74 -13.83
CA ALA A 355 -14.04 32.58 -12.55
C ALA A 355 -13.05 32.38 -11.40
N HIS A 356 -12.07 31.51 -11.62
CA HIS A 356 -11.04 31.17 -10.63
C HIS A 356 -9.71 31.00 -11.33
N PHE A 357 -8.63 31.45 -10.71
CA PHE A 357 -7.28 31.21 -11.20
C PHE A 357 -6.30 31.11 -10.05
N ILE A 358 -5.24 30.34 -10.27
CA ILE A 358 -4.16 30.15 -9.32
C ILE A 358 -2.81 30.20 -10.04
N PRO A 359 -1.75 30.68 -9.37
CA PRO A 359 -0.40 30.38 -9.79
C PRO A 359 -0.09 28.90 -9.54
N LEU A 360 0.64 28.29 -10.45
CA LEU A 360 1.25 26.98 -10.25
C LEU A 360 2.71 27.17 -9.80
N SER A 361 3.28 26.11 -9.20
CA SER A 361 4.64 26.10 -8.66
C SER A 361 5.74 26.32 -9.72
N ASP A 362 5.42 26.13 -11.00
CA ASP A 362 6.32 26.42 -12.13
C ASP A 362 6.25 27.88 -12.63
N GLY A 363 5.41 28.71 -12.00
CA GLY A 363 5.16 30.10 -12.37
C GLY A 363 4.13 30.31 -13.48
N SER A 364 3.56 29.23 -14.02
CA SER A 364 2.40 29.30 -14.93
C SER A 364 1.12 29.64 -14.17
N ILE A 365 0.06 30.01 -14.88
CA ILE A 365 -1.26 30.25 -14.30
C ILE A 365 -2.22 29.20 -14.80
N MET A 366 -2.89 28.51 -13.87
CA MET A 366 -4.06 27.70 -14.18
C MET A 366 -5.33 28.47 -13.86
N TYR A 367 -6.32 28.45 -14.75
CA TYR A 367 -7.58 29.11 -14.53
C TYR A 367 -8.79 28.37 -15.11
N ALA A 368 -9.95 28.61 -14.52
CA ALA A 368 -11.24 28.17 -15.01
C ALA A 368 -12.08 29.38 -15.44
N THR A 369 -12.84 29.20 -16.52
CA THR A 369 -13.83 30.18 -16.97
C THR A 369 -15.22 29.88 -16.39
N GLU A 370 -16.07 30.89 -16.29
CA GLU A 370 -17.47 30.73 -15.87
C GLU A 370 -18.22 29.71 -16.75
N SER A 371 -19.22 29.03 -16.18
CA SER A 371 -20.10 28.05 -16.86
C SER A 371 -19.41 26.84 -17.51
N GLY A 372 -18.23 26.48 -17.02
CA GLY A 372 -17.57 25.22 -17.39
C GLY A 372 -16.95 25.21 -18.80
N SER A 373 -16.62 26.37 -19.38
CA SER A 373 -15.95 26.43 -20.70
C SER A 373 -14.52 25.86 -20.72
N GLY A 374 -13.99 25.45 -19.56
CA GLY A 374 -12.82 24.59 -19.45
C GLY A 374 -11.88 24.98 -18.32
N ILE A 375 -10.78 24.21 -18.24
CA ILE A 375 -9.57 24.54 -17.48
C ILE A 375 -8.48 24.88 -18.47
N HIS A 376 -7.74 25.95 -18.20
CA HIS A 376 -6.71 26.49 -19.07
C HIS A 376 -5.41 26.66 -18.28
N VAL A 377 -4.27 26.49 -18.93
CA VAL A 377 -2.96 26.84 -18.37
C VAL A 377 -2.23 27.74 -19.33
N VAL A 378 -1.73 28.87 -18.82
CA VAL A 378 -0.91 29.83 -19.57
C VAL A 378 0.47 29.90 -18.94
N THR A 379 1.51 29.94 -19.78
CA THR A 379 2.90 30.07 -19.33
C THR A 379 3.12 31.43 -18.66
N ARG A 380 4.26 31.60 -17.98
CA ARG A 380 4.67 32.87 -17.38
C ARG A 380 4.87 34.00 -18.43
N GLU A 381 5.06 33.63 -19.69
CA GLU A 381 5.13 34.55 -20.83
C GLU A 381 3.74 34.95 -21.38
N GLY A 382 2.67 34.32 -20.89
CA GLY A 382 1.30 34.54 -21.35
C GLY A 382 0.88 33.68 -22.55
N THR A 383 1.66 32.66 -22.91
CA THR A 383 1.31 31.72 -23.98
C THR A 383 0.34 30.66 -23.46
N LEU A 384 -0.72 30.35 -24.21
CA LEU A 384 -1.67 29.29 -23.85
C LEU A 384 -1.04 27.91 -24.07
N ALA A 385 -0.74 27.18 -23.00
CA ALA A 385 -0.08 25.89 -23.05
C ALA A 385 -1.03 24.69 -22.96
N PHE A 386 -2.17 24.86 -22.29
CA PHE A 386 -3.16 23.80 -22.13
C PHE A 386 -4.57 24.35 -22.14
N THR A 387 -5.50 23.58 -22.71
CA THR A 387 -6.94 23.81 -22.61
C THR A 387 -7.67 22.48 -22.61
N SER A 388 -8.58 22.31 -21.65
CA SER A 388 -9.52 21.18 -21.65
C SER A 388 -10.93 21.65 -21.32
N LYS A 389 -11.83 21.46 -22.29
CA LYS A 389 -13.27 21.71 -22.11
C LYS A 389 -13.98 20.56 -21.38
N ASN A 390 -13.39 19.35 -21.40
CA ASN A 390 -14.06 18.14 -20.93
C ASN A 390 -13.85 17.88 -19.43
N LEU A 391 -12.83 18.48 -18.81
CA LEU A 391 -12.53 18.21 -17.40
C LEU A 391 -13.64 18.70 -16.45
N THR A 392 -14.33 19.79 -16.79
CA THR A 392 -15.34 20.38 -15.90
C THR A 392 -16.71 19.71 -16.01
N ASN A 393 -16.96 18.89 -17.04
CA ASN A 393 -18.30 18.38 -17.37
C ASN A 393 -19.39 19.47 -17.34
N ALA A 394 -19.05 20.69 -17.80
CA ALA A 394 -19.91 21.88 -17.74
C ALA A 394 -20.35 22.33 -16.32
N ARG A 395 -19.74 21.80 -15.25
CA ARG A 395 -20.02 22.25 -13.89
C ARG A 395 -19.30 23.57 -13.59
N PRO A 396 -19.95 24.53 -12.92
CA PRO A 396 -19.27 25.72 -12.41
C PRO A 396 -18.19 25.33 -11.40
N VAL A 397 -16.96 25.76 -11.66
CA VAL A 397 -15.85 25.64 -10.72
C VAL A 397 -16.10 26.63 -9.58
N GLN A 398 -15.92 26.19 -8.33
CA GLN A 398 -16.04 27.00 -7.11
C GLN A 398 -14.68 27.41 -6.55
N SER A 399 -13.66 26.58 -6.77
CA SER A 399 -12.28 26.90 -6.41
C SER A 399 -11.31 25.99 -7.18
N ILE A 400 -10.07 26.45 -7.30
CA ILE A 400 -8.95 25.68 -7.84
C ILE A 400 -7.81 25.81 -6.84
N ARG A 401 -7.09 24.72 -6.55
CA ARG A 401 -5.94 24.73 -5.63
C ARG A 401 -4.87 23.77 -6.10
N GLU A 402 -3.62 24.25 -6.20
CA GLU A 402 -2.47 23.36 -6.36
C GLU A 402 -2.20 22.65 -5.03
N LEU A 403 -2.17 21.32 -5.08
CA LEU A 403 -1.76 20.47 -3.99
C LEU A 403 -0.25 20.36 -4.02
N GLY A 404 0.41 20.16 -2.89
CA GLY A 404 1.86 20.27 -2.92
C GLY A 404 2.60 19.07 -3.56
N ASP A 405 1.89 18.04 -4.04
CA ASP A 405 2.40 17.07 -5.02
C ASP A 405 2.12 17.49 -6.49
N GLY A 406 1.89 18.78 -6.72
CA GLY A 406 1.72 19.39 -8.04
C GLY A 406 0.44 19.01 -8.76
N SER A 407 -0.37 18.10 -8.19
CA SER A 407 -1.74 17.89 -8.64
C SER A 407 -2.58 19.12 -8.32
N VAL A 408 -3.70 19.27 -9.00
CA VAL A 408 -4.62 20.38 -8.79
C VAL A 408 -5.98 19.82 -8.39
N ALA A 409 -6.48 20.31 -7.27
CA ALA A 409 -7.85 20.10 -6.83
C ALA A 409 -8.75 21.15 -7.47
N ILE A 410 -9.84 20.70 -8.09
CA ILE A 410 -10.88 21.53 -8.68
C ILE A 410 -12.18 21.23 -7.94
N GLU A 411 -12.68 22.22 -7.23
CA GLU A 411 -13.93 22.13 -6.50
C GLU A 411 -15.09 22.54 -7.38
N PHE A 412 -16.16 21.76 -7.32
CA PHE A 412 -17.47 22.07 -7.88
C PHE A 412 -18.50 21.93 -6.75
N TYR A 413 -19.73 22.36 -7.03
CA TYR A 413 -20.83 22.14 -6.10
C TYR A 413 -20.98 20.65 -5.74
N LYS A 414 -20.69 20.29 -4.49
CA LYS A 414 -20.68 18.91 -3.96
C LYS A 414 -19.71 17.93 -4.62
N HIS A 415 -18.73 18.39 -5.39
CA HIS A 415 -17.75 17.50 -6.01
C HIS A 415 -16.34 18.06 -5.92
N MET A 416 -15.36 17.17 -5.77
CA MET A 416 -13.94 17.49 -5.83
C MET A 416 -13.29 16.63 -6.89
N MET A 417 -12.62 17.24 -7.86
CA MET A 417 -11.84 16.54 -8.87
C MET A 417 -10.36 16.78 -8.65
N ILE A 418 -9.56 15.72 -8.71
CA ILE A 418 -8.10 15.83 -8.72
C ILE A 418 -7.62 15.63 -10.15
N ILE A 419 -6.87 16.59 -10.67
CA ILE A 419 -6.16 16.48 -11.94
C ILE A 419 -4.66 16.44 -11.68
N CYS A 420 -3.93 15.61 -12.41
CA CYS A 420 -2.49 15.46 -12.26
C CYS A 420 -1.78 15.87 -13.55
N PRO A 421 -0.62 16.55 -13.44
CA PRO A 421 0.22 16.79 -14.60
C PRO A 421 0.92 15.49 -15.01
N LYS A 422 0.87 15.14 -16.29
CA LYS A 422 1.62 14.02 -16.89
C LYS A 422 2.60 14.56 -17.93
N LYS A 423 3.82 14.03 -17.94
CA LYS A 423 4.80 14.36 -18.98
C LYS A 423 4.30 13.84 -20.33
N ASN A 424 4.40 14.67 -21.37
CA ASN A 424 4.00 14.31 -22.72
C ASN A 424 4.70 12.99 -23.15
N PRO A 425 3.95 11.95 -23.57
CA PRO A 425 4.48 10.61 -23.79
C PRO A 425 5.65 10.52 -24.78
N ARG A 426 5.75 11.47 -25.72
CA ARG A 426 6.74 11.45 -26.82
C ARG A 426 8.20 11.51 -26.34
N GLU A 427 8.47 12.02 -25.14
CA GLU A 427 9.79 11.98 -24.48
C GLU A 427 9.88 10.94 -23.34
N SER A 428 8.77 10.33 -22.93
CA SER A 428 8.66 9.59 -21.66
C SER A 428 9.21 8.17 -21.67
N THR A 429 9.24 7.51 -22.84
CA THR A 429 9.60 6.10 -22.92
C THR A 429 11.09 5.88 -22.69
N ALA A 430 11.93 6.77 -23.23
CA ALA A 430 13.38 6.75 -23.02
C ALA A 430 13.72 6.99 -21.54
N TYR A 431 13.16 8.05 -20.93
CA TYR A 431 13.33 8.36 -19.51
C TYR A 431 12.92 7.20 -18.59
N LYS A 432 11.80 6.51 -18.87
CA LYS A 432 11.36 5.36 -18.06
C LYS A 432 12.30 4.16 -18.17
N ILE A 433 12.82 3.88 -19.36
CA ILE A 433 13.82 2.82 -19.57
C ILE A 433 15.08 3.15 -18.77
N ASP A 434 15.60 4.37 -18.88
CA ASP A 434 16.81 4.81 -18.18
C ASP A 434 16.63 4.77 -16.65
N LYS A 435 15.45 5.18 -16.18
CA LYS A 435 15.07 5.11 -14.76
C LYS A 435 15.03 3.69 -14.23
N LEU A 436 14.36 2.76 -14.91
CA LEU A 436 14.29 1.37 -14.49
C LEU A 436 15.65 0.68 -14.54
N LEU A 437 16.48 1.00 -15.55
CA LEU A 437 17.86 0.52 -15.62
C LEU A 437 18.69 1.01 -14.44
N LEU A 438 18.50 2.27 -14.03
CA LEU A 438 19.15 2.82 -12.86
C LEU A 438 18.69 2.14 -11.56
N ASP A 439 17.38 1.97 -11.39
CA ASP A 439 16.81 1.32 -10.20
C ASP A 439 17.33 -0.11 -10.07
N LEU A 440 17.37 -0.86 -11.17
CA LEU A 440 17.94 -2.20 -11.23
C LEU A 440 19.45 -2.23 -10.97
N LYS A 441 20.20 -1.18 -11.36
CA LYS A 441 21.64 -1.05 -11.07
C LYS A 441 21.89 -0.87 -9.56
N HIS A 442 21.04 -0.11 -8.88
CA HIS A 442 21.17 0.14 -7.45
C HIS A 442 20.60 -0.98 -6.58
N ASN A 443 19.51 -1.60 -7.01
CA ASN A 443 18.88 -2.71 -6.30
C ASN A 443 18.37 -3.80 -7.26
N PRO A 444 19.25 -4.76 -7.62
CA PRO A 444 18.89 -5.88 -8.49
C PRO A 444 17.77 -6.77 -7.91
N ALA A 445 17.45 -6.68 -6.61
CA ALA A 445 16.41 -7.50 -5.99
C ALA A 445 14.98 -6.99 -6.24
N GLN A 446 14.80 -5.84 -6.90
CA GLN A 446 13.47 -5.30 -7.25
C GLN A 446 12.90 -5.99 -8.50
N PHE A 447 12.45 -7.22 -8.32
CA PHE A 447 12.03 -8.11 -9.41
C PHE A 447 10.98 -7.47 -10.35
N ASP A 448 9.96 -6.81 -9.81
CA ASP A 448 8.88 -6.25 -10.63
C ASP A 448 9.36 -5.22 -11.67
N LEU A 449 10.52 -4.57 -11.45
CA LEU A 449 11.11 -3.62 -12.40
C LEU A 449 11.62 -4.30 -13.67
N TYR A 450 12.04 -5.57 -13.60
CA TYR A 450 12.44 -6.32 -14.81
C TYR A 450 11.24 -6.59 -15.72
N ASP A 451 10.05 -6.81 -15.15
CA ASP A 451 8.81 -6.96 -15.92
C ASP A 451 8.39 -5.65 -16.57
N GLU A 452 8.48 -4.54 -15.82
CA GLU A 452 8.18 -3.21 -16.33
C GLU A 452 9.14 -2.81 -17.46
N LEU A 453 10.44 -3.03 -17.27
CA LEU A 453 11.46 -2.71 -18.25
C LEU A 453 11.29 -3.53 -19.53
N ALA A 454 11.02 -4.84 -19.42
CA ALA A 454 10.74 -5.67 -20.58
C ALA A 454 9.44 -5.26 -21.31
N ASN A 455 8.45 -4.73 -20.62
CA ASN A 455 7.24 -4.23 -21.29
C ASN A 455 7.50 -2.92 -22.05
N LEU A 456 8.38 -2.05 -21.54
CA LEU A 456 8.74 -0.80 -22.23
C LEU A 456 9.51 -1.01 -23.53
N TYR A 457 10.27 -2.11 -23.65
CA TYR A 457 10.92 -2.49 -24.92
C TYR A 457 9.93 -2.93 -26.01
N GLY A 458 8.63 -3.09 -25.69
CA GLY A 458 7.57 -3.31 -26.68
C GLY A 458 7.77 -4.57 -27.53
N LYS A 459 8.06 -4.40 -28.82
CA LYS A 459 8.23 -5.51 -29.79
C LYS A 459 9.69 -5.96 -29.96
N ASP A 460 10.64 -5.32 -29.29
CA ASP A 460 12.07 -5.69 -29.35
C ASP A 460 12.32 -6.94 -28.48
N ASN A 461 12.07 -8.13 -29.06
CA ASN A 461 12.16 -9.39 -28.33
C ASN A 461 13.57 -9.67 -27.78
N GLU A 462 14.62 -9.18 -28.45
CA GLU A 462 16.01 -9.36 -27.98
C GLU A 462 16.23 -8.62 -26.66
N LYS A 463 15.90 -7.34 -26.59
CA LYS A 463 16.03 -6.57 -25.33
C LYS A 463 15.17 -7.13 -24.21
N ARG A 464 13.96 -7.59 -24.53
CA ARG A 464 13.06 -8.24 -23.55
C ARG A 464 13.65 -9.52 -22.99
N TYR A 465 14.24 -10.33 -23.86
CA TYR A 465 14.91 -11.56 -23.48
C TYR A 465 16.10 -11.29 -22.57
N GLN A 466 16.99 -10.37 -22.95
CA GLN A 466 18.13 -9.97 -22.11
C GLN A 466 17.68 -9.43 -20.74
N THR A 467 16.59 -8.66 -20.72
CA THR A 467 16.02 -8.13 -19.47
C THR A 467 15.52 -9.24 -18.55
N TYR A 468 14.80 -10.24 -19.08
CA TYR A 468 14.34 -11.37 -18.28
C TYR A 468 15.50 -12.26 -17.83
N LEU A 469 16.59 -12.38 -18.60
CA LEU A 469 17.79 -13.09 -18.15
C LEU A 469 18.45 -12.39 -16.97
N ALA A 470 18.66 -11.07 -17.07
CA ALA A 470 19.18 -10.28 -15.97
C ALA A 470 18.31 -10.40 -14.71
N GLY A 471 16.97 -10.42 -14.87
CA GLY A 471 16.03 -10.63 -13.76
C GLY A 471 16.13 -12.02 -13.13
N SER A 472 16.33 -13.06 -13.96
CA SER A 472 16.56 -14.43 -13.49
C SER A 472 17.85 -14.54 -12.68
N GLU A 473 18.96 -13.97 -13.19
CA GLU A 473 20.25 -13.94 -12.49
C GLU A 473 20.21 -13.15 -11.19
N ALA A 474 19.55 -11.99 -11.18
CA ALA A 474 19.40 -11.17 -9.99
C ALA A 474 18.57 -11.90 -8.92
N ALA A 475 17.49 -12.59 -9.33
CA ALA A 475 16.68 -13.41 -8.43
C ALA A 475 17.44 -14.63 -7.90
N ILE A 476 18.30 -15.24 -8.71
CA ILE A 476 19.24 -16.27 -8.28
C ILE A 476 20.17 -15.71 -7.19
N LYS A 477 20.85 -14.59 -7.43
CA LYS A 477 21.78 -13.97 -6.47
C LYS A 477 21.09 -13.59 -5.17
N GLY A 478 19.82 -13.18 -5.24
CA GLY A 478 18.96 -12.92 -4.09
C GLY A 478 18.32 -14.15 -3.45
N ASN A 479 18.69 -15.36 -3.86
CA ASN A 479 18.13 -16.64 -3.41
C ASN A 479 16.59 -16.75 -3.52
N ASN A 480 15.98 -16.05 -4.49
CA ASN A 480 14.54 -16.06 -4.79
C ASN A 480 14.24 -16.91 -6.04
N LEU A 481 14.25 -18.22 -5.86
CA LEU A 481 14.11 -19.18 -6.97
C LEU A 481 12.74 -19.20 -7.65
N TYR A 482 11.68 -18.78 -6.95
CA TYR A 482 10.36 -18.67 -7.58
C TYR A 482 10.38 -17.59 -8.66
N GLN A 483 10.88 -16.39 -8.32
CA GLN A 483 10.99 -15.31 -9.29
C GLN A 483 11.98 -15.63 -10.39
N ALA A 484 13.12 -16.25 -10.04
CA ALA A 484 14.11 -16.67 -11.04
C ALA A 484 13.50 -17.63 -12.08
N ARG A 485 12.73 -18.63 -11.64
CA ARG A 485 11.99 -19.53 -12.54
C ARG A 485 10.96 -18.77 -13.38
N ARG A 486 10.21 -17.83 -12.80
CA ARG A 486 9.22 -17.03 -13.53
C ARG A 486 9.85 -16.23 -14.67
N TYR A 487 11.01 -15.61 -14.43
CA TYR A 487 11.75 -14.89 -15.48
C TYR A 487 12.32 -15.82 -16.53
N TYR A 488 12.85 -16.98 -16.14
CA TYR A 488 13.29 -18.01 -17.08
C TYR A 488 12.17 -18.43 -18.05
N GLU A 489 10.97 -18.73 -17.53
CA GLU A 489 9.82 -19.11 -18.37
C GLU A 489 9.37 -17.98 -19.31
N LYS A 490 9.48 -16.71 -18.87
CA LYS A 490 9.20 -15.55 -19.72
C LYS A 490 10.22 -15.38 -20.83
N ALA A 491 11.51 -15.56 -20.53
CA ALA A 491 12.58 -15.54 -21.53
C ALA A 491 12.40 -16.66 -22.57
N LYS A 492 12.12 -17.90 -22.13
CA LYS A 492 11.88 -19.06 -23.00
C LYS A 492 10.76 -18.83 -24.02
N LYS A 493 9.68 -18.14 -23.63
CA LYS A 493 8.55 -17.84 -24.53
C LYS A 493 8.87 -16.89 -25.67
N LEU A 494 9.97 -16.13 -25.60
CA LEU A 494 10.37 -15.18 -26.65
C LEU A 494 11.02 -15.85 -27.87
N LYS A 495 11.26 -17.18 -27.84
CA LYS A 495 11.76 -18.01 -28.96
C LYS A 495 13.06 -17.52 -29.62
N ILE A 496 14.02 -17.04 -28.83
CA ILE A 496 15.36 -16.68 -29.32
C ILE A 496 16.21 -17.95 -29.38
N LYS A 497 17.00 -18.14 -30.46
CA LYS A 497 17.86 -19.32 -30.71
C LYS A 497 19.09 -19.40 -29.80
N SER A 498 18.95 -19.17 -28.49
CA SER A 498 20.07 -19.14 -27.54
C SER A 498 19.81 -20.08 -26.35
N ASP A 499 20.76 -21.00 -26.15
CA ASP A 499 20.74 -22.01 -25.08
C ASP A 499 21.25 -21.46 -23.73
N GLN A 500 21.83 -20.25 -23.72
CA GLN A 500 22.45 -19.63 -22.54
C GLN A 500 21.58 -19.54 -21.27
N PRO A 501 20.27 -19.22 -21.31
CA PRO A 501 19.43 -19.10 -20.12
C PRO A 501 19.38 -20.37 -19.30
N SER A 502 19.30 -21.49 -20.00
CA SER A 502 19.05 -22.78 -19.43
C SER A 502 20.32 -23.31 -18.76
N ASP A 503 21.49 -23.03 -19.35
CA ASP A 503 22.79 -23.35 -18.76
C ASP A 503 23.09 -22.53 -17.50
N ILE A 504 22.82 -21.21 -17.55
CA ILE A 504 22.98 -20.31 -16.40
C ILE A 504 22.10 -20.79 -15.24
N PHE A 505 20.81 -21.04 -15.49
CA PHE A 505 19.87 -21.48 -14.46
C PHE A 505 20.21 -22.87 -13.90
N ASN A 506 20.63 -23.81 -14.75
CA ASN A 506 21.02 -25.16 -14.34
C ASN A 506 22.32 -25.16 -13.51
N SER A 507 23.32 -24.34 -13.86
CA SER A 507 24.57 -24.23 -13.12
C SER A 507 24.34 -23.81 -11.66
N TYR A 508 23.40 -22.88 -11.42
CA TYR A 508 23.01 -22.45 -10.08
C TYR A 508 22.28 -23.56 -9.32
N LEU A 509 21.35 -24.25 -9.99
CA LEU A 509 20.56 -25.31 -9.34
C LEU A 509 21.41 -26.50 -8.88
N LYS A 510 22.54 -26.78 -9.56
CA LYS A 510 23.50 -27.84 -9.19
C LYS A 510 24.12 -27.64 -7.79
N GLY A 511 24.12 -26.43 -7.24
CA GLY A 511 24.59 -26.13 -5.88
C GLY A 511 23.49 -25.83 -4.85
N SER A 512 22.22 -25.90 -5.24
CA SER A 512 21.09 -25.45 -4.41
C SER A 512 20.29 -26.64 -3.83
N ALA A 513 19.56 -26.42 -2.72
CA ALA A 513 18.66 -27.44 -2.13
C ALA A 513 17.43 -27.78 -3.01
N TYR A 514 17.26 -27.12 -4.16
CA TYR A 514 16.03 -27.12 -4.95
C TYR A 514 16.03 -28.19 -6.05
N LYS A 515 16.24 -29.44 -5.63
CA LYS A 515 16.37 -30.63 -6.50
C LYS A 515 15.20 -30.84 -7.48
N LYS A 516 13.98 -30.41 -7.13
CA LYS A 516 12.80 -30.51 -8.00
C LYS A 516 12.87 -29.55 -9.19
N GLN A 517 13.20 -28.28 -8.94
CA GLN A 517 13.39 -27.25 -9.96
C GLN A 517 14.58 -27.61 -10.85
N GLN A 518 15.66 -28.12 -10.26
CA GLN A 518 16.81 -28.67 -11.00
C GLN A 518 16.40 -29.76 -11.98
N THR A 519 15.57 -30.72 -11.53
CA THR A 519 15.08 -31.81 -12.38
C THR A 519 14.25 -31.26 -13.55
N GLN A 520 13.40 -30.27 -13.31
CA GLN A 520 12.57 -29.65 -14.35
C GLN A 520 13.41 -28.93 -15.40
N VAL A 521 14.40 -28.14 -14.98
CA VAL A 521 15.29 -27.38 -15.87
C VAL A 521 16.21 -28.29 -16.65
N ALA A 522 16.70 -29.36 -16.02
CA ALA A 522 17.46 -30.40 -16.70
C ALA A 522 16.61 -31.11 -17.77
N LEU A 523 15.32 -31.34 -17.50
CA LEU A 523 14.38 -31.86 -18.52
C LEU A 523 14.13 -30.84 -19.63
N ASP A 524 13.95 -29.55 -19.31
CA ASP A 524 13.76 -28.49 -20.31
C ASP A 524 14.99 -28.32 -21.20
N LEU A 525 16.20 -28.33 -20.61
CA LEU A 525 17.48 -28.38 -21.33
C LEU A 525 17.57 -29.60 -22.23
N TYR A 526 17.21 -30.77 -21.69
CA TYR A 526 17.20 -32.00 -22.45
C TYR A 526 16.23 -31.93 -23.62
N TYR A 527 15.03 -31.36 -23.46
CA TYR A 527 14.07 -31.23 -24.57
C TYR A 527 14.60 -30.28 -25.65
N LEU A 528 15.15 -29.12 -25.28
CA LEU A 528 15.79 -28.18 -26.20
C LEU A 528 16.98 -28.83 -26.94
N GLN A 529 17.80 -29.59 -26.21
CA GLN A 529 18.93 -30.33 -26.79
C GLN A 529 18.46 -31.51 -27.65
N SER A 530 17.36 -32.18 -27.30
CA SER A 530 16.81 -33.32 -28.04
C SER A 530 16.09 -32.90 -29.33
N GLU A 531 15.55 -31.68 -29.38
CA GLU A 531 15.11 -31.04 -30.63
C GLU A 531 16.30 -30.73 -31.55
N SER A 532 17.50 -30.59 -30.98
CA SER A 532 18.75 -30.34 -31.73
C SER A 532 19.60 -31.60 -32.01
N ASN A 533 19.50 -32.66 -31.20
CA ASN A 533 20.29 -33.89 -31.30
C ASN A 533 19.55 -35.09 -30.65
N SER A 534 19.14 -36.07 -31.46
CA SER A 534 18.51 -37.30 -30.98
C SER A 534 19.57 -38.33 -30.56
N SER A 535 19.58 -38.73 -29.27
CA SER A 535 19.92 -40.09 -28.76
C SER A 535 20.54 -40.13 -27.35
N THR A 536 19.78 -39.95 -26.26
CA THR A 536 20.06 -40.66 -24.97
C THR A 536 18.94 -40.45 -23.93
N PRO A 537 18.33 -41.50 -23.33
CA PRO A 537 17.24 -41.36 -22.35
C PRO A 537 17.74 -41.16 -20.89
N PRO A 538 16.95 -40.51 -20.00
CA PRO A 538 17.35 -40.14 -18.63
C PRO A 538 17.30 -41.29 -17.59
N PRO A 539 17.95 -41.14 -16.40
CA PRO A 539 17.84 -42.10 -15.30
C PRO A 539 16.41 -42.12 -14.72
N SER A 540 15.81 -43.30 -14.61
CA SER A 540 14.37 -43.45 -14.43
C SER A 540 13.88 -43.07 -13.01
N LYS A 541 12.73 -42.38 -12.92
CA LYS A 541 11.98 -42.13 -11.66
C LYS A 541 11.56 -43.41 -10.92
N ALA A 542 11.76 -44.58 -11.51
CA ALA A 542 11.31 -45.85 -10.96
C ALA A 542 11.99 -46.20 -9.63
N ASP A 543 13.15 -45.63 -9.30
CA ASP A 543 13.96 -46.08 -8.15
C ASP A 543 13.79 -45.29 -6.85
N ARG A 544 13.01 -44.20 -6.85
CA ARG A 544 12.82 -43.39 -5.63
C ARG A 544 11.86 -44.04 -4.63
N LYS A 545 12.27 -44.11 -3.37
CA LYS A 545 11.45 -44.64 -2.26
C LYS A 545 10.28 -43.69 -1.95
N CYS A 546 9.07 -44.24 -1.87
CA CYS A 546 7.87 -43.51 -1.46
C CYS A 546 7.81 -43.41 0.07
N LYS A 547 7.27 -42.31 0.59
CA LYS A 547 7.07 -42.12 2.04
C LYS A 547 6.10 -43.17 2.59
N GLU A 548 6.41 -43.77 3.75
CA GLU A 548 5.52 -44.73 4.41
C GLU A 548 4.21 -44.06 4.87
N ARG A 549 3.09 -44.74 4.60
CA ARG A 549 1.73 -44.26 4.88
C ARG A 549 0.93 -45.28 5.67
N LEU A 550 0.17 -44.78 6.64
CA LEU A 550 -0.78 -45.56 7.41
C LEU A 550 -2.20 -45.01 7.15
N PHE A 551 -3.11 -45.85 6.68
CA PHE A 551 -4.53 -45.52 6.52
C PHE A 551 -5.32 -46.26 7.59
N ILE A 552 -6.12 -45.53 8.36
CA ILE A 552 -6.85 -46.02 9.53
C ILE A 552 -8.35 -46.03 9.24
N GLY A 553 -9.02 -47.15 9.55
CA GLY A 553 -10.49 -47.26 9.48
C GLY A 553 -11.03 -47.11 8.06
N GLU A 554 -10.42 -47.81 7.10
CA GLU A 554 -10.73 -47.69 5.66
C GLU A 554 -12.09 -48.25 5.24
N GLY A 555 -12.78 -49.00 6.12
CA GLY A 555 -14.07 -49.64 5.91
C GLY A 555 -14.02 -50.67 4.78
N ASP A 556 -14.25 -50.21 3.56
CA ASP A 556 -14.27 -51.03 2.36
C ASP A 556 -12.99 -50.91 1.51
N PHE A 557 -12.01 -50.12 1.94
CA PHE A 557 -10.74 -49.87 1.25
C PHE A 557 -10.87 -49.21 -0.14
N SER A 558 -12.01 -48.59 -0.43
CA SER A 558 -12.20 -47.83 -1.69
C SER A 558 -11.27 -46.60 -1.75
N PHE A 559 -10.99 -45.96 -0.62
CA PHE A 559 -10.05 -44.82 -0.58
C PHE A 559 -8.64 -45.26 -0.94
N THR A 560 -8.14 -46.35 -0.35
CA THR A 560 -6.82 -46.92 -0.68
C THR A 560 -6.68 -47.16 -2.19
N ALA A 561 -7.70 -47.75 -2.81
CA ALA A 561 -7.71 -48.00 -4.25
C ALA A 561 -7.68 -46.70 -5.07
N ALA A 562 -8.60 -45.76 -4.80
CA ALA A 562 -8.68 -44.49 -5.50
C ALA A 562 -7.41 -43.64 -5.33
N PHE A 563 -6.81 -43.68 -4.14
CA PHE A 563 -5.57 -42.97 -3.83
C PHE A 563 -4.38 -43.50 -4.64
N ILE A 564 -4.22 -44.82 -4.73
CA ILE A 564 -3.15 -45.44 -5.53
C ILE A 564 -3.34 -45.13 -7.01
N GLU A 565 -4.57 -45.27 -7.53
CA GLU A 565 -4.88 -45.05 -8.94
C GLU A 565 -4.54 -43.61 -9.36
N LYS A 566 -5.02 -42.63 -8.59
CA LYS A 566 -4.72 -41.21 -8.80
C LYS A 566 -3.22 -40.92 -8.93
N HIS A 567 -2.40 -41.63 -8.17
CA HIS A 567 -0.96 -41.37 -8.07
C HIS A 567 -0.10 -42.37 -8.84
N GLN A 568 -0.68 -43.35 -9.54
CA GLN A 568 0.07 -44.44 -10.17
C GLN A 568 1.09 -43.94 -11.20
N GLN A 569 0.71 -42.98 -12.04
CA GLN A 569 1.60 -42.41 -13.06
C GLN A 569 2.79 -41.64 -12.46
N SER A 570 2.55 -40.97 -11.33
CA SER A 570 3.55 -40.10 -10.71
C SER A 570 4.42 -40.84 -9.68
N HIS A 571 3.89 -41.90 -9.07
CA HIS A 571 4.47 -42.65 -7.96
C HIS A 571 4.17 -44.16 -8.09
N PRO A 572 4.80 -44.86 -9.05
CA PRO A 572 4.48 -46.26 -9.35
C PRO A 572 4.72 -47.22 -8.18
N LYS A 573 5.62 -46.87 -7.24
CA LYS A 573 5.93 -47.68 -6.04
C LYS A 573 5.08 -47.32 -4.81
N LEU A 574 4.11 -46.41 -4.93
CA LEU A 574 3.33 -45.89 -3.80
C LEU A 574 2.57 -46.98 -3.04
N ALA A 575 1.96 -47.94 -3.75
CA ALA A 575 1.17 -49.00 -3.15
C ALA A 575 1.98 -49.82 -2.12
N SER A 576 3.26 -50.10 -2.42
CA SER A 576 4.15 -50.83 -1.52
C SER A 576 4.53 -50.09 -0.22
N ALA A 577 4.29 -48.78 -0.18
CA ALA A 577 4.54 -47.94 0.99
C ALA A 577 3.28 -47.70 1.85
N ILE A 578 2.14 -48.30 1.51
CA ILE A 578 0.88 -48.15 2.22
C ILE A 578 0.63 -49.35 3.13
N THR A 579 0.29 -49.05 4.39
CA THR A 579 -0.35 -49.98 5.33
C THR A 579 -1.78 -49.48 5.57
N ALA A 580 -2.78 -50.27 5.19
CA ALA A 580 -4.18 -49.96 5.39
C ALA A 580 -4.75 -50.82 6.53
N THR A 581 -5.54 -50.21 7.41
CA THR A 581 -6.06 -50.88 8.59
C THR A 581 -7.57 -50.71 8.75
N GLU A 582 -8.17 -51.66 9.45
CA GLU A 582 -9.56 -51.63 9.87
C GLU A 582 -9.70 -52.26 11.26
N LEU A 583 -10.72 -51.87 12.02
CA LEU A 583 -11.04 -52.47 13.31
C LEU A 583 -11.57 -53.89 13.11
N ASP A 584 -12.56 -54.05 12.24
CA ASP A 584 -13.18 -55.35 11.97
C ASP A 584 -12.64 -55.99 10.69
N LYS A 585 -12.64 -57.33 10.66
CA LYS A 585 -12.34 -58.05 9.43
C LYS A 585 -13.55 -57.94 8.48
N PRO A 586 -13.37 -57.46 7.23
CA PRO A 586 -14.47 -57.30 6.30
C PRO A 586 -15.04 -58.65 5.87
N THR A 587 -16.36 -58.71 5.75
CA THR A 587 -17.11 -59.92 5.37
C THR A 587 -17.73 -59.84 3.96
N LYS A 588 -17.81 -58.63 3.38
CA LYS A 588 -18.40 -58.40 2.06
C LYS A 588 -17.46 -58.89 0.94
N GLU A 589 -17.99 -59.66 0.00
CA GLU A 589 -17.23 -60.24 -1.11
C GLU A 589 -16.52 -59.18 -1.97
N GLU A 590 -17.19 -58.06 -2.27
CA GLU A 590 -16.61 -56.96 -3.04
C GLU A 590 -15.40 -56.32 -2.34
N THR A 591 -15.48 -56.15 -1.02
CA THR A 591 -14.38 -55.64 -0.20
C THR A 591 -13.21 -56.63 -0.20
N LEU A 592 -13.49 -57.93 -0.05
CA LEU A 592 -12.46 -58.97 -0.11
C LEU A 592 -11.77 -58.99 -1.48
N LYS A 593 -12.52 -58.87 -2.57
CA LYS A 593 -11.97 -58.77 -3.93
C LYS A 593 -11.05 -57.57 -4.09
N ARG A 594 -11.45 -56.40 -3.57
CA ARG A 594 -10.64 -55.18 -3.57
C ARG A 594 -9.36 -55.34 -2.76
N ILE A 595 -9.43 -55.98 -1.59
CA ILE A 595 -8.25 -56.30 -0.76
C ILE A 595 -7.28 -57.17 -1.54
N THR A 596 -7.74 -58.24 -2.19
CA THR A 596 -6.87 -59.10 -3.01
C THR A 596 -6.15 -58.31 -4.10
N GLN A 597 -6.88 -57.46 -4.85
CA GLN A 597 -6.29 -56.61 -5.89
C GLN A 597 -5.24 -55.63 -5.35
N LEU A 598 -5.44 -55.10 -4.14
CA LEU A 598 -4.51 -54.19 -3.49
C LEU A 598 -3.29 -54.94 -2.90
N GLN A 599 -3.47 -56.17 -2.42
CA GLN A 599 -2.39 -57.05 -1.99
C GLN A 599 -1.48 -57.42 -3.16
N ASP A 600 -2.04 -57.65 -4.36
CA ASP A 600 -1.27 -57.85 -5.59
C ASP A 600 -0.39 -56.63 -5.93
N LYS A 601 -0.87 -55.42 -5.58
CA LYS A 601 -0.11 -54.16 -5.66
C LYS A 601 0.82 -53.93 -4.46
N ARG A 602 0.98 -54.91 -3.55
CA ARG A 602 1.83 -54.91 -2.35
C ARG A 602 1.38 -53.97 -1.22
N VAL A 603 0.09 -53.63 -1.15
CA VAL A 603 -0.46 -52.92 0.03
C VAL A 603 -0.49 -53.88 1.22
N LYS A 604 -0.07 -53.41 2.40
CA LYS A 604 -0.11 -54.18 3.65
C LYS A 604 -1.46 -53.96 4.35
N PHE A 605 -2.09 -55.03 4.83
CA PHE A 605 -3.37 -54.97 5.55
C PHE A 605 -3.22 -55.46 6.99
N LEU A 606 -3.83 -54.74 7.93
CA LEU A 606 -3.92 -55.15 9.33
C LEU A 606 -5.34 -54.92 9.85
N PHE A 607 -5.92 -55.93 10.50
CA PHE A 607 -7.26 -55.87 11.09
C PHE A 607 -7.15 -55.88 12.62
N GLY A 608 -8.20 -55.45 13.33
CA GLY A 608 -8.19 -55.34 14.79
C GLY A 608 -7.41 -54.14 15.32
N ILE A 609 -7.22 -53.11 14.49
CA ILE A 609 -6.39 -51.96 14.83
C ILE A 609 -7.27 -50.83 15.38
N ASP A 610 -7.11 -50.52 16.67
CA ASP A 610 -7.69 -49.33 17.30
C ASP A 610 -6.81 -48.10 17.05
N GLY A 611 -7.39 -47.06 16.45
CA GLY A 611 -6.74 -45.78 16.18
C GLY A 611 -6.24 -45.05 17.45
N GLN A 612 -6.76 -45.39 18.62
CA GLN A 612 -6.34 -44.80 19.90
C GLN A 612 -5.03 -45.39 20.43
N LEU A 613 -4.58 -46.54 19.89
CA LEU A 613 -3.46 -47.33 20.42
C LEU A 613 -2.37 -47.60 19.36
N LEU A 614 -2.28 -46.77 18.31
CA LEU A 614 -1.33 -46.94 17.21
C LEU A 614 0.12 -46.95 17.71
N ASP A 615 0.48 -46.12 18.68
CA ASP A 615 1.82 -46.08 19.27
C ASP A 615 2.24 -47.40 19.92
N GLN A 616 1.28 -48.09 20.53
CA GLN A 616 1.48 -49.41 21.15
C GLN A 616 1.60 -50.51 20.09
N ILE A 617 0.70 -50.48 19.09
CA ILE A 617 0.60 -51.48 18.03
C ILE A 617 1.79 -51.38 17.07
N PHE A 618 2.20 -50.16 16.72
CA PHE A 618 3.26 -49.86 15.76
C PHE A 618 4.54 -49.37 16.45
N LYS A 619 4.79 -49.82 17.68
CA LYS A 619 5.96 -49.42 18.47
C LYS A 619 7.25 -49.55 17.65
N GLY A 620 8.00 -48.46 17.57
CA GLY A 620 9.26 -48.38 16.83
C GLY A 620 9.13 -48.23 15.31
N LYS A 621 7.92 -48.11 14.76
CA LYS A 621 7.69 -47.75 13.36
C LYS A 621 7.37 -46.27 13.22
N ARG A 622 7.75 -45.69 12.08
CA ARG A 622 7.47 -44.30 11.74
C ARG A 622 6.62 -44.22 10.49
N PHE A 623 5.49 -43.53 10.56
CA PHE A 623 4.66 -43.25 9.39
C PHE A 623 4.70 -41.77 9.07
N ARG A 624 5.34 -41.40 7.95
CA ARG A 624 5.42 -39.98 7.56
C ARG A 624 4.06 -39.37 7.24
N ARG A 625 3.08 -40.19 6.87
CA ARG A 625 1.69 -39.76 6.66
C ARG A 625 0.72 -40.75 7.30
N ILE A 626 -0.13 -40.28 8.19
CA ILE A 626 -1.24 -41.06 8.77
C ILE A 626 -2.53 -40.45 8.25
N HIS A 627 -3.41 -41.25 7.65
CA HIS A 627 -4.71 -40.80 7.15
C HIS A 627 -5.81 -41.51 7.93
N TRP A 628 -6.79 -40.74 8.37
CA TRP A 628 -8.00 -41.27 8.93
C TRP A 628 -9.20 -40.62 8.26
N ASN A 629 -9.89 -41.41 7.45
CA ASN A 629 -11.10 -40.96 6.76
C ASN A 629 -12.28 -41.09 7.73
N CYS A 630 -12.40 -40.14 8.66
CA CYS A 630 -13.27 -40.24 9.84
C CYS A 630 -14.72 -40.66 9.46
N PRO A 631 -15.17 -41.87 9.85
CA PRO A 631 -16.42 -42.45 9.37
C PRO A 631 -17.67 -42.00 10.15
N TYR A 632 -17.53 -41.11 11.14
CA TYR A 632 -18.66 -40.76 12.02
C TYR A 632 -19.65 -39.84 11.33
N VAL A 633 -20.90 -40.28 11.18
CA VAL A 633 -21.95 -39.50 10.49
C VAL A 633 -23.19 -39.21 11.32
N ASP A 634 -23.48 -40.02 12.35
CA ASP A 634 -24.73 -39.87 13.11
C ASP A 634 -24.47 -39.23 14.47
N PHE A 635 -24.95 -37.99 14.66
CA PHE A 635 -24.68 -37.16 15.84
C PHE A 635 -25.62 -37.46 17.01
N THR A 636 -25.74 -38.73 17.37
CA THR A 636 -26.40 -39.09 18.65
C THR A 636 -25.51 -38.66 19.81
N THR A 637 -26.11 -38.38 20.98
CA THR A 637 -25.38 -37.95 22.18
C THR A 637 -24.27 -38.95 22.57
N SER A 638 -24.49 -40.25 22.40
CA SER A 638 -23.47 -41.28 22.67
C SER A 638 -22.29 -41.21 21.71
N ASN A 639 -22.55 -41.03 20.41
CA ASN A 639 -21.51 -40.95 19.38
C ASN A 639 -20.68 -39.66 19.51
N ARG A 640 -21.33 -38.58 19.93
CA ARG A 640 -20.68 -37.29 20.23
C ARG A 640 -19.65 -37.42 21.35
N GLU A 641 -20.01 -38.04 22.46
CA GLU A 641 -19.08 -38.22 23.60
C GLU A 641 -17.94 -39.20 23.27
N ALA A 642 -18.24 -40.28 22.52
CA ALA A 642 -17.20 -41.17 22.01
C ALA A 642 -16.20 -40.42 21.10
N PHE A 643 -16.68 -39.57 20.20
CA PHE A 643 -15.82 -38.78 19.32
C PHE A 643 -14.92 -37.80 20.10
N LYS A 644 -15.46 -37.18 21.16
CA LYS A 644 -14.69 -36.29 22.05
C LYS A 644 -13.57 -37.00 22.79
N ASP A 645 -13.76 -38.27 23.13
CA ASP A 645 -12.77 -39.09 23.81
C ASP A 645 -11.71 -39.66 22.85
N VAL A 646 -12.14 -40.16 21.69
CA VAL A 646 -11.30 -40.91 20.75
C VAL A 646 -10.30 -40.00 20.02
N ILE A 647 -10.73 -38.82 19.56
CA ILE A 647 -9.89 -37.97 18.69
C ILE A 647 -8.61 -37.48 19.39
N PRO A 648 -8.65 -36.96 20.64
CA PRO A 648 -7.44 -36.59 21.34
C PRO A 648 -6.47 -37.76 21.52
N LYS A 649 -6.98 -38.94 21.87
CA LYS A 649 -6.17 -40.16 22.01
C LYS A 649 -5.52 -40.57 20.69
N PHE A 650 -6.25 -40.51 19.58
CA PHE A 650 -5.73 -40.76 18.25
C PHE A 650 -4.56 -39.83 17.89
N PHE A 651 -4.71 -38.51 18.08
CA PHE A 651 -3.64 -37.55 17.78
C PHE A 651 -2.42 -37.77 18.69
N LEU A 652 -2.63 -38.04 19.98
CA LEU A 652 -1.54 -38.36 20.92
C LEU A 652 -0.79 -39.62 20.50
N SER A 653 -1.50 -40.67 20.14
CA SER A 653 -0.94 -41.92 19.62
C SER A 653 -0.15 -41.69 18.31
N CYS A 654 -0.69 -40.91 17.36
CA CYS A 654 0.02 -40.54 16.13
C CYS A 654 1.33 -39.79 16.43
N SER A 655 1.31 -38.91 17.44
CA SER A 655 2.45 -38.08 17.82
C SER A 655 3.67 -38.87 18.28
N GLN A 656 3.47 -40.09 18.79
CA GLN A 656 4.53 -41.01 19.20
C GLN A 656 5.15 -41.76 18.01
N LEU A 657 4.44 -41.83 16.87
CA LEU A 657 4.89 -42.49 15.65
C LEU A 657 5.47 -41.52 14.61
N GLN A 658 5.47 -40.21 14.89
CA GLN A 658 5.75 -39.17 13.92
C GLN A 658 6.81 -38.19 14.44
N LEU A 659 7.71 -37.79 13.55
CA LEU A 659 8.66 -36.70 13.81
C LEU A 659 8.13 -35.38 13.26
N THR A 660 8.80 -34.28 13.58
CA THR A 660 8.54 -32.95 12.99
C THR A 660 8.42 -33.05 11.45
N GLN A 661 7.46 -32.33 10.87
CA GLN A 661 7.10 -32.32 9.44
C GLN A 661 6.35 -33.57 8.91
N ASP A 662 6.18 -34.61 9.74
CA ASP A 662 5.24 -35.68 9.42
C ASP A 662 3.81 -35.16 9.55
N ARG A 663 2.86 -35.83 8.88
CA ARG A 663 1.51 -35.29 8.72
C ARG A 663 0.43 -36.27 9.13
N VAL A 664 -0.62 -35.72 9.72
CA VAL A 664 -1.91 -36.38 9.95
C VAL A 664 -2.93 -35.77 9.00
N HIS A 665 -3.64 -36.62 8.28
CA HIS A 665 -4.72 -36.25 7.38
C HIS A 665 -6.01 -36.78 8.00
N ILE A 666 -6.97 -35.91 8.26
CA ILE A 666 -8.28 -36.30 8.78
C ILE A 666 -9.38 -35.70 7.92
N THR A 667 -10.36 -36.49 7.52
CA THR A 667 -11.50 -36.00 6.74
C THR A 667 -12.70 -35.74 7.64
N LEU A 668 -13.49 -34.72 7.35
CA LEU A 668 -14.73 -34.41 8.06
C LEU A 668 -15.81 -33.99 7.07
N MET A 669 -17.05 -34.33 7.39
CA MET A 669 -18.21 -33.80 6.67
C MET A 669 -18.45 -32.33 7.01
N GLN A 670 -18.86 -31.58 6.00
CA GLN A 670 -19.21 -30.17 6.05
C GLN A 670 -20.62 -29.99 5.48
N GLU A 671 -21.64 -30.40 6.25
CA GLU A 671 -23.03 -30.12 5.86
C GLU A 671 -23.30 -28.61 5.80
N LYS A 672 -24.26 -28.21 4.96
CA LYS A 672 -24.57 -26.80 4.67
C LYS A 672 -25.14 -26.01 5.87
N ASP A 673 -25.66 -26.69 6.90
CA ASP A 673 -26.41 -26.06 8.00
C ASP A 673 -25.55 -25.69 9.23
N GLY A 674 -24.25 -25.43 9.03
CA GLY A 674 -23.34 -25.09 10.13
C GLY A 674 -22.99 -26.25 11.06
N TYR A 675 -23.38 -27.48 10.69
CA TYR A 675 -23.07 -28.73 11.38
C TYR A 675 -21.57 -28.94 11.64
N TRP A 676 -20.73 -28.58 10.68
CA TRP A 676 -19.28 -28.64 10.85
C TRP A 676 -18.75 -27.65 11.87
N ARG A 677 -19.42 -26.50 12.02
CA ARG A 677 -19.05 -25.50 13.00
C ARG A 677 -19.30 -26.06 14.38
N LYS A 678 -20.47 -26.68 14.64
CA LYS A 678 -20.75 -27.43 15.89
C LYS A 678 -19.73 -28.54 16.18
N ARG A 679 -19.34 -29.32 15.17
CA ARG A 679 -18.30 -30.36 15.33
C ARG A 679 -16.92 -29.79 15.66
N GLN A 680 -16.58 -28.61 15.15
CA GLN A 680 -15.33 -27.93 15.48
C GLN A 680 -15.42 -27.20 16.82
N GLU A 681 -16.55 -26.53 17.11
CA GLU A 681 -16.88 -25.83 18.35
C GLU A 681 -16.73 -26.74 19.57
N GLU A 682 -17.09 -28.02 19.47
CA GLU A 682 -16.86 -29.01 20.55
C GLU A 682 -15.39 -29.37 20.77
N ASN A 683 -14.52 -28.90 19.89
CA ASN A 683 -13.06 -28.90 19.97
C ASN A 683 -12.29 -30.22 19.93
N PRO A 684 -12.83 -31.42 19.64
CA PRO A 684 -12.03 -32.63 19.84
C PRO A 684 -10.79 -32.68 18.94
N ILE A 685 -10.88 -32.14 17.71
CA ILE A 685 -9.78 -32.09 16.74
C ILE A 685 -8.80 -30.97 17.06
N VAL A 686 -9.29 -29.76 17.38
CA VAL A 686 -8.42 -28.63 17.78
C VAL A 686 -7.65 -29.03 19.03
N LYS A 687 -8.36 -29.49 20.07
CA LYS A 687 -7.78 -29.99 21.31
C LYS A 687 -6.80 -31.12 21.06
N GLY A 688 -7.21 -32.16 20.31
CA GLY A 688 -6.36 -33.31 20.02
C GLY A 688 -5.08 -32.95 19.28
N ALA A 689 -5.20 -32.19 18.18
CA ALA A 689 -4.06 -31.76 17.39
C ALA A 689 -3.12 -30.85 18.20
N THR A 690 -3.65 -29.86 18.91
CA THR A 690 -2.86 -28.92 19.72
C THR A 690 -2.13 -29.63 20.86
N LEU A 691 -2.82 -30.50 21.63
CA LEU A 691 -2.19 -31.27 22.70
C LEU A 691 -1.10 -32.21 22.16
N ALA A 692 -1.29 -32.74 20.95
CA ALA A 692 -0.33 -33.60 20.29
C ALA A 692 0.76 -32.85 19.50
N GLY A 693 0.82 -31.51 19.56
CA GLY A 693 1.86 -30.70 18.92
C GLY A 693 1.74 -30.63 17.39
N TYR A 694 0.53 -30.69 16.86
CA TYR A 694 0.23 -30.55 15.44
C TYR A 694 -0.38 -29.19 15.11
N ARG A 695 0.07 -28.59 14.01
CA ARG A 695 -0.54 -27.38 13.44
C ARG A 695 -1.30 -27.70 12.17
N LEU A 696 -2.42 -27.02 11.93
CA LEU A 696 -3.13 -27.11 10.65
C LEU A 696 -2.33 -26.40 9.56
N ILE A 697 -2.04 -27.10 8.46
CA ILE A 697 -1.32 -26.52 7.32
C ILE A 697 -2.18 -26.41 6.07
N ARG A 698 -3.28 -27.19 5.94
CA ARG A 698 -4.19 -27.17 4.77
C ARG A 698 -5.61 -27.64 5.09
N LYS A 699 -6.59 -27.09 4.38
CA LYS A 699 -7.97 -27.60 4.24
C LYS A 699 -8.22 -27.85 2.75
N ARG A 700 -8.94 -28.90 2.37
CA ARG A 700 -9.16 -29.24 0.94
C ARG A 700 -10.47 -29.96 0.72
N LEU A 701 -11.10 -29.77 -0.45
CA LEU A 701 -12.18 -30.64 -0.95
C LEU A 701 -11.78 -32.12 -0.91
N PHE A 702 -12.68 -32.97 -0.40
CA PHE A 702 -12.52 -34.42 -0.34
C PHE A 702 -13.75 -35.11 -0.94
N GLY A 703 -13.54 -36.16 -1.72
CA GLY A 703 -14.62 -36.89 -2.40
C GLY A 703 -14.19 -37.45 -3.75
N ALA A 704 -15.17 -37.95 -4.51
CA ALA A 704 -14.96 -38.62 -5.80
C ALA A 704 -14.27 -37.74 -6.87
N GLU A 705 -14.51 -36.42 -6.85
CA GLU A 705 -13.82 -35.49 -7.76
C GLU A 705 -12.30 -35.49 -7.54
N ARG A 706 -11.88 -35.57 -6.27
CA ARG A 706 -10.46 -35.58 -5.90
C ARG A 706 -9.85 -36.97 -5.97
N TYR A 707 -10.63 -38.00 -5.64
CA TYR A 707 -10.23 -39.40 -5.63
C TYR A 707 -11.27 -40.23 -6.41
N PRO A 708 -11.16 -40.28 -7.75
CA PRO A 708 -12.09 -41.03 -8.58
C PRO A 708 -12.17 -42.50 -8.14
N GLY A 709 -13.40 -42.98 -7.88
CA GLY A 709 -13.65 -44.34 -7.39
C GLY A 709 -13.69 -44.48 -5.86
N TYR A 710 -13.51 -43.40 -5.10
CA TYR A 710 -13.76 -43.43 -3.65
C TYR A 710 -15.27 -43.46 -3.35
N GLU A 711 -15.69 -44.37 -2.49
CA GLU A 711 -17.07 -44.54 -2.04
C GLU A 711 -17.11 -44.40 -0.52
N HIS A 712 -17.85 -43.41 -0.01
CA HIS A 712 -18.03 -43.29 1.44
C HIS A 712 -19.07 -44.30 1.92
N VAL A 713 -18.64 -45.28 2.72
CA VAL A 713 -19.49 -46.36 3.23
C VAL A 713 -19.46 -46.36 4.76
N LYS A 714 -20.64 -46.28 5.40
CA LYS A 714 -20.78 -46.48 6.85
C LYS A 714 -20.46 -47.93 7.24
N THR A 715 -19.82 -48.10 8.39
CA THR A 715 -19.53 -49.42 8.99
C THR A 715 -20.80 -50.24 9.25
N ASP A 716 -21.97 -49.58 9.42
CA ASP A 716 -23.17 -50.18 10.02
C ASP A 716 -24.42 -50.27 9.11
N LYS A 717 -24.42 -49.67 7.89
CA LYS A 717 -25.37 -49.84 6.73
C LYS A 717 -25.69 -48.51 5.99
N LYS A 718 -25.98 -48.68 4.68
CA LYS A 718 -26.42 -47.74 3.62
C LYS A 718 -25.54 -46.50 3.37
N SER A 719 -25.19 -46.30 2.09
CA SER A 719 -24.46 -45.17 1.53
C SER A 719 -25.16 -43.83 1.76
N HIS A 720 -24.37 -42.76 1.89
CA HIS A 720 -24.86 -41.38 2.01
C HIS A 720 -25.61 -40.87 0.78
N GLY A 721 -26.42 -39.82 1.00
CA GLY A 721 -26.99 -39.03 -0.08
C GLY A 721 -25.90 -38.31 -0.88
N LYS A 722 -26.09 -38.17 -2.19
CA LYS A 722 -25.09 -37.69 -3.16
C LYS A 722 -24.57 -36.24 -2.98
N ASN A 723 -24.94 -35.52 -1.92
CA ASN A 723 -24.75 -34.05 -1.81
C ASN A 723 -24.03 -33.56 -0.55
N GLU A 724 -23.36 -34.44 0.21
CA GLU A 724 -22.59 -34.02 1.40
C GLU A 724 -21.16 -33.61 1.01
N GLU A 725 -20.79 -32.35 1.28
CA GLU A 725 -19.43 -31.87 1.05
C GLU A 725 -18.49 -32.37 2.15
N MET A 726 -17.43 -33.11 1.78
CA MET A 726 -16.37 -33.50 2.72
C MET A 726 -15.13 -32.61 2.54
N ARG A 727 -14.38 -32.42 3.62
CA ARG A 727 -13.09 -31.72 3.60
C ARG A 727 -12.00 -32.55 4.29
N GLU A 728 -10.81 -32.59 3.69
CA GLU A 728 -9.58 -33.09 4.28
C GLU A 728 -8.88 -31.95 5.02
N PHE A 729 -8.51 -32.20 6.28
CA PHE A 729 -7.68 -31.33 7.11
C PHE A 729 -6.30 -31.97 7.25
N VAL A 730 -5.27 -31.22 6.89
CA VAL A 730 -3.88 -31.70 6.91
C VAL A 730 -3.14 -30.98 8.02
N PHE A 731 -2.67 -31.78 8.98
CA PHE A 731 -1.94 -31.34 10.14
C PHE A 731 -0.48 -31.74 10.01
N GLU A 732 0.43 -30.86 10.42
CA GLU A 732 1.87 -31.08 10.41
C GLU A 732 2.41 -31.09 11.84
N LYS A 733 3.23 -32.10 12.16
CA LYS A 733 3.87 -32.21 13.47
C LYS A 733 4.92 -31.10 13.61
N THR A 734 4.87 -30.41 14.74
CA THR A 734 5.82 -29.35 15.09
C THR A 734 6.78 -29.83 16.18
N GLU A 735 7.87 -29.08 16.39
CA GLU A 735 8.82 -29.31 17.48
C GLU A 735 8.22 -29.00 18.86
N ILE A 736 7.12 -28.22 18.88
CA ILE A 736 6.44 -27.81 20.09
C ILE A 736 5.64 -29.01 20.63
N THR A 737 6.18 -29.67 21.66
CA THR A 737 5.54 -30.78 22.36
C THR A 737 5.08 -30.33 23.74
N HIS A 738 3.77 -30.05 23.87
CA HIS A 738 3.15 -29.75 25.15
C HIS A 738 2.69 -31.02 25.86
N LEU A 739 3.62 -31.94 26.15
CA LEU A 739 3.29 -33.27 26.68
C LEU A 739 2.92 -33.31 28.17
N SER A 740 2.92 -32.19 28.91
CA SER A 740 2.90 -32.26 30.39
C SER A 740 2.14 -31.17 31.16
N LYS A 741 1.28 -30.35 30.55
CA LYS A 741 0.47 -29.38 31.32
C LYS A 741 -1.02 -29.57 31.06
N GLU A 742 -1.78 -29.57 32.14
CA GLU A 742 -3.24 -29.59 32.13
C GLU A 742 -3.78 -28.56 31.13
N ALA A 743 -4.91 -28.87 30.50
CA ALA A 743 -5.50 -28.15 29.36
C ALA A 743 -5.97 -26.71 29.65
N THR A 744 -5.48 -26.08 30.71
CA THR A 744 -5.95 -24.79 31.23
C THR A 744 -5.60 -23.59 30.35
N ASP A 745 -4.73 -23.74 29.33
CA ASP A 745 -4.40 -22.65 28.40
C ASP A 745 -4.30 -23.12 26.92
N LEU A 746 -5.32 -23.86 26.47
CA LEU A 746 -5.47 -24.24 25.06
C LEU A 746 -5.37 -23.05 24.07
N PRO A 747 -5.90 -21.84 24.36
CA PRO A 747 -5.76 -20.67 23.49
C PRO A 747 -4.30 -20.29 23.21
N LYS A 748 -3.48 -20.24 24.26
CA LYS A 748 -2.08 -19.87 24.12
C LYS A 748 -1.31 -20.92 23.32
N MET A 749 -1.55 -22.20 23.59
CA MET A 749 -0.95 -23.31 22.84
C MET A 749 -1.36 -23.29 21.36
N ALA A 750 -2.64 -23.05 21.07
CA ALA A 750 -3.14 -22.92 19.71
C ALA A 750 -2.56 -21.69 18.99
N HIS A 751 -2.29 -20.60 19.73
CA HIS A 751 -1.64 -19.41 19.20
C HIS A 751 -0.16 -19.66 18.87
N GLU A 752 0.57 -20.39 19.72
CA GLU A 752 1.98 -20.75 19.52
C GLU A 752 2.18 -21.67 18.29
N LEU A 753 1.16 -22.46 17.95
CA LEU A 753 1.16 -23.34 16.77
C LEU A 753 0.79 -22.63 15.45
N LYS A 754 0.53 -21.32 15.47
CA LYS A 754 0.26 -20.56 14.24
C LYS A 754 1.49 -20.56 13.32
N ASN A 755 1.25 -20.76 12.02
CA ASN A 755 2.30 -20.55 11.03
C ASN A 755 2.49 -19.03 10.82
N PRO A 756 3.61 -18.43 11.24
CA PRO A 756 3.82 -16.98 11.10
C PRO A 756 3.82 -16.53 9.63
N ASP A 757 4.14 -17.42 8.70
CA ASP A 757 4.32 -17.11 7.28
C ASP A 757 3.00 -17.15 6.47
N GLU A 758 1.91 -17.64 7.04
CA GLU A 758 0.66 -17.84 6.30
C GLU A 758 -0.55 -17.25 7.04
N LYS A 759 -0.98 -16.04 6.63
CA LYS A 759 -2.21 -15.35 7.09
C LYS A 759 -3.52 -16.15 6.89
N LYS A 760 -3.44 -17.37 6.34
CA LYS A 760 -4.57 -18.15 5.81
C LYS A 760 -5.20 -19.12 6.82
N TYR A 761 -4.61 -19.33 7.99
CA TYR A 761 -5.10 -20.28 9.00
C TYR A 761 -5.22 -19.61 10.36
N GLN A 762 -6.45 -19.49 10.88
CA GLN A 762 -6.69 -18.90 12.20
C GLN A 762 -7.53 -19.85 13.04
N VAL A 763 -7.09 -20.10 14.28
CA VAL A 763 -7.97 -20.63 15.32
C VAL A 763 -8.81 -19.47 15.83
N LYS A 764 -10.11 -19.52 15.60
CA LYS A 764 -11.07 -18.51 16.07
C LYS A 764 -11.79 -19.00 17.31
N THR A 765 -12.14 -18.05 18.19
CA THR A 765 -13.05 -18.25 19.32
C THR A 765 -14.46 -17.86 18.89
N SER A 766 -15.48 -18.59 19.33
CA SER A 766 -16.88 -18.18 19.16
C SER A 766 -17.12 -16.78 19.72
N GLU A 767 -17.53 -15.82 18.88
CA GLU A 767 -17.83 -14.43 19.29
C GLU A 767 -19.13 -14.32 20.11
N ALA A 768 -19.97 -15.36 20.10
CA ALA A 768 -21.33 -15.30 20.65
C ALA A 768 -21.39 -15.40 22.19
N ASN A 769 -20.34 -15.90 22.85
CA ASN A 769 -20.33 -16.03 24.31
C ASN A 769 -18.89 -16.18 24.85
N PRO A 770 -18.32 -15.17 25.55
CA PRO A 770 -16.95 -15.22 26.09
C PRO A 770 -16.69 -16.34 27.11
N LYS A 771 -17.74 -17.04 27.55
CA LYS A 771 -17.66 -18.20 28.45
C LYS A 771 -17.66 -19.55 27.74
N ASP A 772 -18.01 -19.60 26.45
CA ASP A 772 -17.92 -20.83 25.67
C ASP A 772 -16.47 -21.01 25.20
N THR A 773 -15.87 -22.11 25.62
CA THR A 773 -14.51 -22.51 25.26
C THR A 773 -14.40 -23.03 23.82
N ASP A 774 -15.26 -22.58 22.90
CA ASP A 774 -15.44 -23.20 21.60
C ASP A 774 -14.50 -22.58 20.56
N TYR A 775 -13.59 -23.38 20.02
CA TYR A 775 -12.56 -23.01 19.05
C TYR A 775 -12.80 -23.70 17.70
N TYR A 776 -12.48 -23.05 16.60
CA TYR A 776 -12.54 -23.71 15.29
C TYR A 776 -11.44 -23.22 14.36
N PHE A 777 -11.07 -24.05 13.38
CA PHE A 777 -10.10 -23.67 12.36
C PHE A 777 -10.81 -22.95 11.21
N GLU A 778 -10.47 -21.69 10.97
CA GLU A 778 -10.88 -20.97 9.77
C GLU A 778 -9.74 -20.99 8.74
N CYS A 779 -10.07 -21.41 7.51
CA CYS A 779 -9.11 -21.53 6.41
C CYS A 779 -9.77 -21.19 5.07
N SER A 780 -9.04 -20.47 4.20
CA SER A 780 -9.52 -19.94 2.92
C SER A 780 -9.03 -20.64 1.65
N THR A 781 -8.34 -21.79 1.71
CA THR A 781 -7.69 -22.38 0.52
C THR A 781 -8.05 -23.84 0.23
N ASP A 782 -7.99 -24.20 -1.06
CA ASP A 782 -8.20 -25.55 -1.64
C ASP A 782 -6.95 -26.03 -2.45
N GLU A 783 -5.72 -25.77 -1.98
CA GLU A 783 -4.49 -26.06 -2.76
C GLU A 783 -3.92 -27.49 -2.55
N ASP A 784 -3.65 -28.20 -3.65
CA ASP A 784 -3.01 -29.52 -3.67
C ASP A 784 -1.47 -29.45 -3.48
N SER A 785 -0.86 -30.48 -2.87
CA SER A 785 0.61 -30.58 -2.68
C SER A 785 1.07 -31.96 -3.06
N SER A 786 2.05 -32.03 -3.97
CA SER A 786 2.47 -33.27 -4.63
C SER A 786 3.76 -33.89 -4.07
N ASP A 787 4.01 -33.82 -2.75
CA ASP A 787 5.26 -34.29 -2.12
C ASP A 787 5.23 -35.76 -1.65
N TYR A 788 5.20 -36.72 -2.58
CA TYR A 788 5.08 -38.16 -2.23
C TYR A 788 6.40 -38.96 -2.16
N TYR A 789 7.52 -38.44 -2.67
CA TYR A 789 8.85 -39.07 -2.55
C TYR A 789 9.59 -38.61 -1.28
N GLU A 790 10.45 -39.48 -0.73
CA GLU A 790 11.48 -39.03 0.22
C GLU A 790 12.38 -38.01 -0.48
N SER A 791 12.48 -36.79 0.07
CA SER A 791 13.61 -35.92 -0.25
C SER A 791 14.84 -36.56 0.39
N ASP A 792 15.95 -36.66 -0.37
CA ASP A 792 17.17 -37.40 0.01
C ASP A 792 17.53 -37.24 1.50
N PRO A 793 17.93 -38.32 2.17
CA PRO A 793 18.44 -38.25 3.53
C PRO A 793 19.82 -37.58 3.47
N ASP A 794 20.04 -36.55 4.28
CA ASP A 794 21.29 -36.35 5.03
C ASP A 794 21.17 -35.12 5.94
N ASN A 795 21.66 -35.29 7.17
CA ASN A 795 21.78 -34.33 8.28
C ASN A 795 20.61 -34.14 9.25
N VAL A 796 20.01 -35.23 9.72
CA VAL A 796 19.72 -35.33 11.16
C VAL A 796 20.08 -36.76 11.60
N THR A 797 21.24 -36.91 12.24
CA THR A 797 21.61 -38.13 12.99
C THR A 797 20.71 -38.22 14.24
N PRO A 798 20.44 -39.43 14.77
CA PRO A 798 19.43 -39.68 15.81
C PRO A 798 19.52 -38.80 17.05
#